data_AF-A0A2A4YGI7-F1
#
_entry.id   AF-A0A2A4YGI7-F1
#
_cell.length_a   1.000
_cell.length_b   1.000
_cell.length_c   1.000
_cell.angle_alpha   90.00
_cell.angle_beta   90.00
_cell.angle_gamma   90.00
#
_symmetry.space_group_name_H-M   'P 1'
#
loop_
_entity.id
_entity.type
_entity.pdbx_description
1 polymer ?
#
loop_
_entity_poly.entity_id
_entity_poly.type
_entity_poly.pdbx_seq_one_letter_code
_entity_poly.pdbx_strand_id
1 'polypeptide(L)'
;MTLIDQKTTYHSLNSALNPGLDLIDGRKEIDRLKFLTEYASLINFYDQENKVNGTWNPFLLKDPVFLLATIAKVNHTKIHDHYVTSSDNLKGLISKDSTHKNIPILFNQQIAQLINVFVKIERWSHFMNNYHQEYSLKKFVIHKLKVEYGSYFWAVIGLCKDLSSNKNIKGIQAIDPILFENFNKSVWRASKDPFWETLNLEMPLYLDGKSDKGESNHIETIPVKTKKSSIDVALSYSNGEIYFFEGSEYSRYIPRVGIPKDYPLPIKGNWRNFPKSFESNIDAAIMYSNESAYFFKGSQYVKYIPGEGVPEGYPLPIKGNWKNFPKSFESNIDAAIMYSNESVYFFKGSQYVKYIPEEGVPEGYPLPIKGNWRNLPKSFESNIDTAIMYSNESAYFFKGSQYVKYIPGEGVPEGYPKPIVGNWEGVFNVHITPKESDISRTLLKQEDATQKMLNKVSNSLVFVGGQLFSFLNDIINHASKEYDSLSVREGVFPDTALLRSFVKLQGIQQKQLNEISNKHLQFYFEDILKQKKKNAKPDRAFITAELAKKDNTFELAQGTLFNAGVDANKKPITFQSLKSTNLNPGSITGGFTLVQNKNPNNGLISLYKTPVVKPSLLKKDKTGKILGWETFGGNIEDSNIPESMGFAVASPMFYLKEGLRIITLKLTFKEAINQVLFNEANYFFSTEKEWLPLTQKPQEGLSNFTGANFWEILPSQEKSNELNLKIILGVTEKPVEKFIKNPDGYKSDWPIFKMEFNQFNQLENPPVISTINIQVDVSNLKSFSLSNDFGVLSTIKPYQLFGSAPSQNSSFFIGSEEIFSKPLSFLNVSLDWNALPSDFQSYYEAYNCNLNLNDDLESLTDRMAVLNVSLTKAESELNTAKITVASAIALAKVNTEIETLKADVVKDQATVATKKRLVTTTQEELDTANEALVQLEALTKTALLKDDEAKKELIQQKKIKGNWRNLPESFESDIDTAITFSNGSAYLFKGS
;
A
#
# COMPACT_ATOMS: atom_id res chain seq x y z
N MET A 1 19.93 -34.90 -1.71
CA MET A 1 20.67 -34.32 -0.57
C MET A 1 19.86 -33.12 -0.11
N THR A 2 19.04 -33.30 0.93
CA THR A 2 18.12 -32.29 1.45
C THR A 2 18.92 -31.25 2.22
N LEU A 3 18.77 -29.97 1.86
CA LEU A 3 19.38 -28.85 2.57
C LEU A 3 18.81 -28.80 3.99
N ILE A 4 19.64 -29.18 4.96
CA ILE A 4 19.31 -29.12 6.39
C ILE A 4 19.45 -27.65 6.81
N ASP A 5 18.33 -27.03 7.18
CA ASP A 5 18.31 -25.68 7.78
C ASP A 5 18.99 -25.73 9.15
N GLN A 6 20.15 -25.09 9.24
CA GLN A 6 21.01 -25.02 10.43
C GLN A 6 20.27 -24.45 11.65
N LYS A 7 19.23 -23.64 11.45
CA LYS A 7 18.42 -23.08 12.54
C LYS A 7 17.57 -24.16 13.19
N THR A 8 17.00 -25.06 12.40
CA THR A 8 16.28 -26.26 12.88
C THR A 8 17.21 -27.20 13.63
N THR A 9 18.44 -27.39 13.17
CA THR A 9 19.44 -28.23 13.86
C THR A 9 19.84 -27.62 15.20
N TYR A 10 20.02 -26.30 15.26
CA TYR A 10 20.34 -25.60 16.51
C TYR A 10 19.18 -25.60 17.51
N HIS A 11 17.93 -25.43 17.03
CA HIS A 11 16.74 -25.58 17.87
C HIS A 11 16.52 -27.02 18.32
N SER A 12 16.79 -28.01 17.47
CA SER A 12 16.72 -29.44 17.80
C SER A 12 17.79 -29.81 18.84
N LEU A 13 19.01 -29.29 18.71
CA LEU A 13 20.07 -29.47 19.70
C LEU A 13 19.73 -28.82 21.04
N ASN A 14 19.23 -27.57 21.04
CA ASN A 14 18.77 -26.91 22.26
C ASN A 14 17.56 -27.60 22.90
N SER A 15 16.67 -28.19 22.09
CA SER A 15 15.54 -28.98 22.58
C SER A 15 16.00 -30.32 23.16
N ALA A 16 17.01 -30.97 22.56
CA ALA A 16 17.62 -32.20 23.08
C ALA A 16 18.47 -31.97 24.34
N LEU A 17 18.99 -30.75 24.53
CA LEU A 17 19.72 -30.33 25.73
C LEU A 17 18.80 -29.79 26.84
N ASN A 18 17.50 -29.62 26.57
CA ASN A 18 16.51 -29.25 27.55
C ASN A 18 15.85 -30.54 28.08
N PRO A 19 16.10 -30.97 29.33
CA PRO A 19 15.68 -32.28 29.83
C PRO A 19 14.16 -32.38 30.11
N GLY A 20 13.35 -31.50 29.53
CA GLY A 20 11.91 -31.54 29.65
C GLY A 20 11.28 -32.00 28.34
N LEU A 21 10.79 -33.25 28.30
CA LEU A 21 9.42 -33.57 27.84
C LEU A 21 9.08 -35.07 27.90
N ASP A 22 10.06 -35.98 27.95
CA ASP A 22 9.77 -37.41 28.07
C ASP A 22 9.74 -37.85 29.54
N LEU A 23 8.56 -37.75 30.15
CA LEU A 23 8.30 -38.36 31.45
C LEU A 23 8.43 -39.88 31.33
N ILE A 24 9.21 -40.51 32.21
CA ILE A 24 9.31 -41.98 32.31
C ILE A 24 7.92 -42.60 32.51
N ASP A 25 7.07 -41.93 33.29
CA ASP A 25 5.64 -42.21 33.37
C ASP A 25 4.85 -40.91 33.17
N GLY A 26 4.18 -40.78 32.03
CA GLY A 26 3.34 -39.63 31.66
C GLY A 26 1.85 -39.77 31.99
N ARG A 27 1.43 -40.88 32.62
CA ARG A 27 0.00 -41.13 32.90
C ARG A 27 -0.54 -40.14 33.95
N LYS A 28 -1.68 -39.52 33.67
CA LYS A 28 -2.37 -38.64 34.63
C LYS A 28 -3.28 -39.44 35.57
N GLU A 29 -3.76 -38.82 36.64
CA GLU A 29 -4.71 -39.43 37.58
C GLU A 29 -5.93 -40.02 36.85
N ILE A 30 -6.51 -39.25 35.95
CA ILE A 30 -7.65 -39.63 35.11
C ILE A 30 -7.39 -40.88 34.26
N ASP A 31 -6.14 -41.08 33.80
CA ASP A 31 -5.77 -42.27 33.01
C ASP A 31 -5.76 -43.53 33.88
N ARG A 32 -5.32 -43.41 35.13
CA ARG A 32 -5.30 -44.51 36.11
C ARG A 32 -6.71 -44.87 36.57
N LEU A 33 -7.58 -43.89 36.79
CA LEU A 33 -8.98 -44.13 37.15
C LEU A 33 -9.76 -44.82 36.02
N LYS A 34 -9.53 -44.39 34.78
CA LYS A 34 -10.07 -45.07 33.59
C LYS A 34 -9.54 -46.50 33.50
N PHE A 35 -8.24 -46.70 33.68
CA PHE A 35 -7.63 -48.04 33.69
C PHE A 35 -8.26 -48.96 34.76
N LEU A 36 -8.45 -48.48 35.99
CA LEU A 36 -9.11 -49.27 37.05
C LEU A 36 -10.54 -49.65 36.67
N THR A 37 -11.26 -48.74 36.01
CA THR A 37 -12.64 -49.01 35.55
C THR A 37 -12.68 -50.05 34.43
N GLU A 38 -11.74 -49.98 33.48
CA GLU A 38 -11.59 -50.99 32.43
C GLU A 38 -11.15 -52.34 33.02
N TYR A 39 -10.20 -52.34 33.95
CA TYR A 39 -9.74 -53.55 34.64
C TYR A 39 -10.87 -54.22 35.44
N ALA A 40 -11.69 -53.45 36.14
CA ALA A 40 -12.84 -53.96 36.89
C ALA A 40 -13.90 -54.63 36.00
N SER A 41 -13.94 -54.30 34.69
CA SER A 41 -14.82 -54.99 33.73
C SER A 41 -14.36 -56.41 33.39
N LEU A 42 -13.12 -56.77 33.72
CA LEU A 42 -12.55 -58.11 33.52
C LEU A 42 -12.73 -59.01 34.75
N ILE A 43 -13.16 -58.45 35.88
CA ILE A 43 -13.36 -59.18 37.14
C ILE A 43 -14.85 -59.54 37.23
N ASN A 44 -15.15 -60.84 37.16
CA ASN A 44 -16.51 -61.36 37.27
C ASN A 44 -16.96 -61.48 38.74
N PHE A 45 -18.26 -61.36 38.98
CA PHE A 45 -18.89 -61.83 40.22
C PHE A 45 -19.84 -63.01 39.92
N TYR A 46 -19.91 -63.94 40.86
CA TYR A 46 -20.66 -65.18 40.73
C TYR A 46 -21.84 -65.17 41.71
N ASP A 47 -22.99 -65.67 41.28
CA ASP A 47 -24.16 -65.89 42.14
C ASP A 47 -24.00 -67.13 43.03
N GLN A 48 -25.03 -67.44 43.82
CA GLN A 48 -25.01 -68.57 44.76
C GLN A 48 -24.95 -69.92 44.03
N GLU A 49 -25.32 -69.94 42.75
CA GLU A 49 -25.28 -71.07 41.84
C GLU A 49 -23.95 -71.16 41.06
N ASN A 50 -22.96 -70.32 41.40
CA ASN A 50 -21.66 -70.22 40.73
C ASN A 50 -21.76 -69.87 39.24
N LYS A 51 -22.79 -69.11 38.84
CA LYS A 51 -22.93 -68.53 37.51
C LYS A 51 -22.47 -67.09 37.51
N VAL A 52 -21.84 -66.66 36.42
CA VAL A 52 -21.43 -65.27 36.24
C VAL A 52 -22.67 -64.38 36.21
N ASN A 53 -22.76 -63.45 37.15
CA ASN A 53 -23.88 -62.51 37.29
C ASN A 53 -23.43 -61.06 37.02
N GLY A 54 -22.24 -60.86 36.44
CA GLY A 54 -21.78 -59.55 35.97
C GLY A 54 -20.33 -59.29 36.34
N THR A 55 -19.96 -58.01 36.40
CA THR A 55 -18.57 -57.59 36.63
C THR A 55 -18.48 -56.58 37.77
N TRP A 56 -17.27 -56.29 38.23
CA TRP A 56 -17.00 -55.24 39.23
C TRP A 56 -17.12 -53.82 38.67
N ASN A 57 -17.35 -53.65 37.37
CA ASN A 57 -17.41 -52.32 36.76
C ASN A 57 -18.51 -51.39 37.36
N PRO A 58 -19.75 -51.85 37.65
CA PRO A 58 -20.77 -51.03 38.30
C PRO A 58 -20.36 -50.48 39.68
N PHE A 59 -19.52 -51.22 40.42
CA PHE A 59 -19.01 -50.78 41.72
C PHE A 59 -18.17 -49.50 41.60
N LEU A 60 -17.40 -49.33 40.52
CA LEU A 60 -16.63 -48.11 40.28
C LEU A 60 -17.48 -47.02 39.61
N LEU A 61 -18.33 -47.37 38.63
CA LEU A 61 -19.13 -46.39 37.90
C LEU A 61 -20.22 -45.69 38.73
N LYS A 62 -20.56 -46.21 39.92
CA LYS A 62 -21.45 -45.52 40.87
C LYS A 62 -20.86 -44.18 41.33
N ASP A 63 -19.53 -44.06 41.37
CA ASP A 63 -18.83 -42.82 41.72
C ASP A 63 -18.68 -41.95 40.46
N PRO A 64 -19.21 -40.71 40.48
CA PRO A 64 -19.17 -39.83 39.31
C PRO A 64 -17.75 -39.52 38.83
N VAL A 65 -16.73 -39.54 39.70
CA VAL A 65 -15.34 -39.26 39.30
C VAL A 65 -14.78 -40.39 38.42
N PHE A 66 -15.04 -41.65 38.76
CA PHE A 66 -14.67 -42.81 37.93
C PHE A 66 -15.46 -42.85 36.63
N LEU A 67 -16.76 -42.52 36.69
CA LEU A 67 -17.61 -42.39 35.51
C LEU A 67 -17.09 -41.33 34.54
N LEU A 68 -16.78 -40.12 35.05
CA LEU A 68 -16.23 -39.02 34.25
C LEU A 68 -14.87 -39.35 33.67
N ALA A 69 -13.97 -39.98 34.44
CA ALA A 69 -12.67 -40.42 33.94
C ALA A 69 -12.83 -41.43 32.79
N THR A 70 -13.79 -42.34 32.91
CA THR A 70 -14.10 -43.33 31.87
C THR A 70 -14.63 -42.66 30.60
N ILE A 71 -15.55 -41.71 30.74
CA ILE A 71 -16.14 -40.97 29.61
C ILE A 71 -15.08 -40.09 28.93
N ALA A 72 -14.36 -39.27 29.68
CA ALA A 72 -13.39 -38.31 29.17
C ALA A 72 -12.24 -38.97 28.38
N LYS A 73 -11.99 -40.26 28.60
CA LYS A 73 -10.92 -41.03 27.94
C LYS A 73 -11.42 -42.02 26.89
N VAL A 74 -12.69 -41.91 26.47
CA VAL A 74 -13.19 -42.64 25.32
C VAL A 74 -12.47 -42.15 24.07
N ASN A 75 -11.94 -43.08 23.28
CA ASN A 75 -11.33 -42.75 21.99
C ASN A 75 -12.43 -42.52 20.94
N HIS A 76 -13.01 -41.31 20.97
CA HIS A 76 -14.05 -40.88 20.02
C HIS A 76 -13.59 -41.07 18.57
N THR A 77 -12.39 -40.58 18.24
CA THR A 77 -11.83 -40.61 16.89
C THR A 77 -11.81 -42.01 16.31
N LYS A 78 -11.31 -43.00 17.07
CA LYS A 78 -11.25 -44.39 16.61
C LYS A 78 -12.64 -44.98 16.32
N ILE A 79 -13.63 -44.70 17.17
CA ILE A 79 -14.99 -45.25 16.99
C ILE A 79 -15.69 -44.54 15.83
N HIS A 80 -15.55 -43.21 15.73
CA HIS A 80 -16.12 -42.41 14.65
C HIS A 80 -15.51 -42.76 13.28
N ASP A 81 -14.18 -42.90 13.19
CA ASP A 81 -13.52 -43.25 11.93
C ASP A 81 -13.88 -44.67 11.47
N HIS A 82 -14.06 -45.61 12.40
CA HIS A 82 -14.55 -46.94 12.09
C HIS A 82 -15.98 -46.92 11.53
N TYR A 83 -16.86 -46.07 12.08
CA TYR A 83 -18.21 -45.87 11.59
C TYR A 83 -18.23 -45.21 10.21
N VAL A 84 -17.41 -44.17 9.99
CA VAL A 84 -17.32 -43.49 8.69
C VAL A 84 -16.80 -44.43 7.61
N THR A 85 -15.74 -45.20 7.91
CA THR A 85 -15.21 -46.20 6.98
C THR A 85 -16.28 -47.23 6.60
N SER A 86 -17.09 -47.67 7.57
CA SER A 86 -18.19 -48.62 7.32
C SER A 86 -19.30 -47.99 6.47
N SER A 87 -19.57 -46.70 6.67
CA SER A 87 -20.56 -45.92 5.91
C SER A 87 -20.12 -45.70 4.46
N ASP A 88 -18.85 -45.37 4.24
CA ASP A 88 -18.27 -45.19 2.90
C ASP A 88 -18.26 -46.51 2.12
N ASN A 89 -17.90 -47.61 2.79
CA ASN A 89 -17.97 -48.95 2.21
C ASN A 89 -19.40 -49.32 1.81
N LEU A 90 -20.39 -48.99 2.64
CA LEU A 90 -21.80 -49.24 2.34
C LEU A 90 -22.28 -48.42 1.13
N LYS A 91 -22.00 -47.11 1.08
CA LYS A 91 -22.31 -46.24 -0.08
C LYS A 91 -21.63 -46.74 -1.37
N GLY A 92 -20.35 -47.13 -1.27
CA GLY A 92 -19.59 -47.69 -2.39
C GLY A 92 -20.14 -49.03 -2.91
N LEU A 93 -20.72 -49.84 -2.03
CA LEU A 93 -21.33 -51.12 -2.40
C LEU A 93 -22.73 -50.92 -3.01
N ILE A 94 -23.56 -50.03 -2.45
CA ILE A 94 -24.90 -49.72 -2.99
C ILE A 94 -24.79 -49.20 -4.43
N SER A 95 -23.74 -48.45 -4.77
CA SER A 95 -23.51 -47.95 -6.13
C SER A 95 -22.97 -48.99 -7.13
N LYS A 96 -22.41 -50.12 -6.68
CA LYS A 96 -21.68 -51.09 -7.53
C LYS A 96 -22.31 -52.48 -7.61
N ASP A 97 -23.02 -52.93 -6.57
CA ASP A 97 -23.57 -54.30 -6.49
C ASP A 97 -25.02 -54.36 -6.97
N SER A 98 -25.22 -54.81 -8.22
CA SER A 98 -26.56 -55.04 -8.79
C SER A 98 -27.27 -56.30 -8.24
N THR A 99 -26.60 -57.11 -7.42
CA THR A 99 -27.18 -58.33 -6.82
C THR A 99 -27.68 -58.10 -5.39
N HIS A 100 -27.29 -56.98 -4.77
CA HIS A 100 -27.65 -56.55 -3.42
C HIS A 100 -27.36 -57.56 -2.29
N LYS A 101 -26.55 -58.60 -2.53
CA LYS A 101 -26.35 -59.71 -1.59
C LYS A 101 -25.52 -59.33 -0.36
N ASN A 102 -24.55 -58.44 -0.53
CA ASN A 102 -23.62 -58.04 0.55
C ASN A 102 -24.07 -56.78 1.31
N ILE A 103 -25.12 -56.11 0.82
CA ILE A 103 -25.66 -54.87 1.38
C ILE A 103 -26.23 -55.08 2.80
N PRO A 104 -27.03 -56.13 3.09
CA PRO A 104 -27.55 -56.38 4.44
C PRO A 104 -26.47 -56.58 5.50
N ILE A 105 -25.32 -57.17 5.14
CA ILE A 105 -24.20 -57.41 6.07
C ILE A 105 -23.63 -56.09 6.57
N LEU A 106 -23.31 -55.17 5.64
CA LEU A 106 -22.77 -53.86 5.97
C LEU A 106 -23.80 -52.96 6.66
N PHE A 107 -25.10 -53.07 6.30
CA PHE A 107 -26.18 -52.39 7.03
C PHE A 107 -26.27 -52.85 8.48
N ASN A 108 -26.32 -54.17 8.73
CA ASN A 108 -26.35 -54.73 10.08
C ASN A 108 -25.11 -54.28 10.89
N GLN A 109 -23.94 -54.24 10.26
CA GLN A 109 -22.71 -53.74 10.89
C GLN A 109 -22.82 -52.25 11.27
N GLN A 110 -23.30 -51.41 10.37
CA GLN A 110 -23.45 -49.97 10.61
C GLN A 110 -24.49 -49.68 11.70
N ILE A 111 -25.62 -50.41 11.68
CA ILE A 111 -26.64 -50.34 12.73
C ILE A 111 -26.06 -50.79 14.07
N ALA A 112 -25.33 -51.91 14.12
CA ALA A 112 -24.70 -52.38 15.34
C ALA A 112 -23.71 -51.36 15.93
N GLN A 113 -22.97 -50.64 15.09
CA GLN A 113 -22.08 -49.55 15.53
C GLN A 113 -22.86 -48.41 16.20
N LEU A 114 -23.99 -47.98 15.62
CA LEU A 114 -24.86 -46.96 16.22
C LEU A 114 -25.45 -47.43 17.54
N ILE A 115 -25.98 -48.66 17.58
CA ILE A 115 -26.56 -49.27 18.78
C ILE A 115 -25.51 -49.38 19.89
N ASN A 116 -24.27 -49.76 19.58
CA ASN A 116 -23.19 -49.81 20.55
C ASN A 116 -22.88 -48.44 21.18
N VAL A 117 -23.01 -47.35 20.43
CA VAL A 117 -22.87 -45.98 20.98
C VAL A 117 -24.06 -45.63 21.87
N PHE A 118 -25.29 -45.92 21.44
CA PHE A 118 -26.48 -45.70 22.26
C PHE A 118 -26.42 -46.48 23.59
N VAL A 119 -26.03 -47.76 23.56
CA VAL A 119 -25.87 -48.60 24.77
C VAL A 119 -24.79 -48.04 25.71
N LYS A 120 -23.70 -47.48 25.17
CA LYS A 120 -22.68 -46.81 26.01
C LYS A 120 -23.25 -45.57 26.70
N ILE A 121 -23.96 -44.72 25.96
CA ILE A 121 -24.58 -43.50 26.50
C ILE A 121 -25.68 -43.86 27.50
N GLU A 122 -26.48 -44.89 27.23
CA GLU A 122 -27.48 -45.41 28.15
C GLU A 122 -26.84 -45.84 29.46
N ARG A 123 -25.79 -46.66 29.39
CA ARG A 123 -25.06 -47.11 30.58
C ARG A 123 -24.53 -45.95 31.40
N TRP A 124 -23.96 -44.93 30.75
CA TRP A 124 -23.52 -43.72 31.46
C TRP A 124 -24.70 -43.00 32.09
N SER A 125 -25.77 -42.76 31.34
CA SER A 125 -26.98 -42.08 31.83
C SER A 125 -27.63 -42.80 33.01
N HIS A 126 -27.56 -44.13 33.04
CA HIS A 126 -28.04 -44.96 34.15
C HIS A 126 -27.28 -44.63 35.45
N PHE A 127 -25.94 -44.66 35.43
CA PHE A 127 -25.13 -44.31 36.60
C PHE A 127 -25.27 -42.83 36.98
N MET A 128 -25.36 -41.92 35.99
CA MET A 128 -25.62 -40.50 36.25
C MET A 128 -26.96 -40.30 36.98
N ASN A 129 -28.02 -41.00 36.55
CA ASN A 129 -29.36 -40.87 37.11
C ASN A 129 -29.49 -41.47 38.52
N ASN A 130 -28.74 -42.54 38.80
CA ASN A 130 -28.73 -43.19 40.11
C ASN A 130 -27.89 -42.44 41.15
N TYR A 131 -27.05 -41.50 40.74
CA TYR A 131 -26.31 -40.63 41.65
C TYR A 131 -27.18 -39.45 42.11
N HIS A 132 -27.37 -39.32 43.42
CA HIS A 132 -28.31 -38.35 44.00
C HIS A 132 -27.94 -36.88 43.78
N GLN A 133 -26.66 -36.53 43.76
CA GLN A 133 -26.25 -35.12 43.60
C GLN A 133 -26.25 -34.71 42.12
N GLU A 134 -26.61 -33.46 41.88
CA GLU A 134 -26.62 -32.87 40.55
C GLU A 134 -25.25 -32.31 40.16
N TYR A 135 -24.88 -32.50 38.89
CA TYR A 135 -23.69 -31.92 38.26
C TYR A 135 -23.97 -31.59 36.78
N SER A 136 -23.14 -30.73 36.18
CA SER A 136 -23.47 -30.08 34.90
C SER A 136 -23.64 -31.10 33.77
N LEU A 137 -22.72 -32.07 33.68
CA LEU A 137 -22.80 -33.14 32.67
C LEU A 137 -24.07 -33.98 32.81
N LYS A 138 -24.47 -34.35 34.04
CA LYS A 138 -25.70 -35.13 34.27
C LYS A 138 -26.91 -34.39 33.72
N LYS A 139 -27.06 -33.09 34.00
CA LYS A 139 -28.17 -32.27 33.48
C LYS A 139 -28.17 -32.23 31.97
N PHE A 140 -27.00 -31.97 31.37
CA PHE A 140 -26.84 -31.90 29.91
C PHE A 140 -27.24 -33.22 29.24
N VAL A 141 -26.67 -34.34 29.66
CA VAL A 141 -26.91 -35.66 29.05
C VAL A 141 -28.36 -36.08 29.19
N ILE A 142 -28.92 -36.01 30.40
CA ILE A 142 -30.30 -36.45 30.66
C ILE A 142 -31.31 -35.58 29.89
N HIS A 143 -31.08 -34.27 29.80
CA HIS A 143 -31.93 -33.38 29.01
C HIS A 143 -31.86 -33.72 27.50
N LYS A 144 -30.65 -33.82 26.94
CA LYS A 144 -30.45 -34.12 25.51
C LYS A 144 -31.01 -35.50 25.12
N LEU A 145 -30.88 -36.51 25.98
CA LEU A 145 -31.49 -37.82 25.76
C LEU A 145 -33.02 -37.76 25.72
N LYS A 146 -33.65 -36.99 26.62
CA LYS A 146 -35.11 -36.86 26.68
C LYS A 146 -35.71 -36.11 25.50
N VAL A 147 -35.03 -35.04 25.07
CA VAL A 147 -35.59 -34.09 24.08
C VAL A 147 -35.22 -34.46 22.64
N GLU A 148 -34.09 -35.11 22.42
CA GLU A 148 -33.50 -35.23 21.08
C GLU A 148 -33.02 -36.66 20.80
N TYR A 149 -32.00 -37.15 21.50
CA TYR A 149 -31.33 -38.40 21.08
C TYR A 149 -32.14 -39.67 21.38
N GLY A 150 -33.14 -39.60 22.26
CA GLY A 150 -34.11 -40.68 22.45
C GLY A 150 -34.97 -40.92 21.21
N SER A 151 -35.34 -39.88 20.46
CA SER A 151 -36.12 -40.04 19.21
C SER A 151 -35.27 -40.72 18.13
N TYR A 152 -34.00 -40.33 17.98
CA TYR A 152 -33.07 -40.98 17.04
C TYR A 152 -32.86 -42.46 17.34
N PHE A 153 -32.75 -42.83 18.62
CA PHE A 153 -32.65 -44.24 19.00
C PHE A 153 -33.88 -45.03 18.54
N TRP A 154 -35.09 -44.60 18.91
CA TRP A 154 -36.31 -45.30 18.51
C TRP A 154 -36.56 -45.27 17.01
N ALA A 155 -36.12 -44.22 16.32
CA ALA A 155 -36.21 -44.13 14.88
C ALA A 155 -35.31 -45.16 14.18
N VAL A 156 -34.09 -45.38 14.67
CA VAL A 156 -33.20 -46.45 14.18
C VAL A 156 -33.81 -47.83 14.45
N ILE A 157 -34.37 -48.07 15.65
CA ILE A 157 -35.07 -49.33 15.97
C ILE A 157 -36.27 -49.55 15.04
N GLY A 158 -37.10 -48.52 14.85
CA GLY A 158 -38.27 -48.55 13.98
C GLY A 158 -37.91 -48.86 12.53
N LEU A 159 -36.86 -48.21 12.00
CA LEU A 159 -36.31 -48.48 10.68
C LEU A 159 -35.83 -49.92 10.54
N CYS A 160 -35.09 -50.45 11.53
CA CYS A 160 -34.62 -51.84 11.49
C CYS A 160 -35.78 -52.84 11.48
N LYS A 161 -36.81 -52.58 12.29
CA LYS A 161 -38.02 -53.43 12.34
C LYS A 161 -38.75 -53.45 10.99
N ASP A 162 -38.93 -52.28 10.37
CA ASP A 162 -39.58 -52.16 9.07
C ASP A 162 -38.76 -52.85 7.96
N LEU A 163 -37.44 -52.59 7.90
CA LEU A 163 -36.54 -53.21 6.94
C LEU A 163 -36.43 -54.74 7.09
N SER A 164 -36.45 -55.26 8.32
CA SER A 164 -36.42 -56.71 8.57
C SER A 164 -37.69 -57.44 8.09
N SER A 165 -38.79 -56.70 7.93
CA SER A 165 -40.08 -57.20 7.44
C SER A 165 -40.26 -57.00 5.92
N ASN A 166 -39.27 -56.40 5.25
CA ASN A 166 -39.31 -56.10 3.82
C ASN A 166 -38.98 -57.35 2.97
N LYS A 167 -39.84 -57.70 2.02
CA LYS A 167 -39.69 -58.90 1.18
C LYS A 167 -38.56 -58.78 0.14
N ASN A 168 -38.15 -57.55 -0.21
CA ASN A 168 -37.20 -57.27 -1.29
C ASN A 168 -35.73 -57.25 -0.82
N ILE A 169 -35.46 -57.11 0.48
CA ILE A 169 -34.10 -57.11 1.07
C ILE A 169 -34.02 -58.18 2.15
N LYS A 170 -33.57 -59.39 1.78
CA LYS A 170 -33.41 -60.50 2.73
C LYS A 170 -32.05 -60.39 3.45
N GLY A 171 -32.05 -60.47 4.79
CA GLY A 171 -30.83 -60.56 5.61
C GLY A 171 -30.60 -59.41 6.59
N ILE A 172 -31.46 -58.38 6.61
CA ILE A 172 -31.45 -57.36 7.68
C ILE A 172 -32.05 -57.98 8.94
N GLN A 173 -31.33 -57.88 10.06
CA GLN A 173 -31.74 -58.50 11.32
C GLN A 173 -32.55 -57.50 12.16
N ALA A 174 -33.67 -57.95 12.72
CA ALA A 174 -34.34 -57.21 13.77
C ALA A 174 -33.46 -57.18 15.02
N ILE A 175 -33.46 -56.05 15.72
CA ILE A 175 -32.73 -55.90 16.99
C ILE A 175 -33.57 -56.56 18.09
N ASP A 176 -32.93 -57.40 18.91
CA ASP A 176 -33.58 -58.10 20.03
C ASP A 176 -34.19 -57.10 21.02
N PRO A 177 -35.52 -57.16 21.28
CA PRO A 177 -36.18 -56.30 22.25
C PRO A 177 -35.60 -56.34 23.66
N ILE A 178 -35.01 -57.47 24.07
CA ILE A 178 -34.41 -57.67 25.39
C ILE A 178 -33.28 -56.65 25.64
N LEU A 179 -32.56 -56.24 24.60
CA LEU A 179 -31.45 -55.30 24.69
C LEU A 179 -31.86 -53.97 25.34
N PHE A 180 -33.12 -53.56 25.18
CA PHE A 180 -33.64 -52.27 25.65
C PHE A 180 -34.78 -52.37 26.67
N GLU A 181 -35.04 -53.56 27.23
CA GLU A 181 -35.98 -53.72 28.34
C GLU A 181 -35.53 -52.95 29.59
N ASN A 182 -34.21 -52.91 29.82
CA ASN A 182 -33.58 -52.28 30.98
C ASN A 182 -33.35 -50.77 30.82
N PHE A 183 -33.64 -50.20 29.64
CA PHE A 183 -33.46 -48.76 29.41
C PHE A 183 -34.41 -47.97 30.30
N ASN A 184 -33.90 -46.93 30.96
CA ASN A 184 -34.71 -46.09 31.83
C ASN A 184 -35.86 -45.44 31.03
N LYS A 185 -37.09 -45.86 31.31
CA LYS A 185 -38.31 -45.40 30.60
C LYS A 185 -38.47 -43.88 30.67
N SER A 186 -38.12 -43.26 31.80
CA SER A 186 -38.27 -41.81 31.99
C SER A 186 -37.25 -40.97 31.22
N VAL A 187 -36.14 -41.58 30.76
CA VAL A 187 -35.08 -40.92 30.00
C VAL A 187 -35.22 -41.21 28.50
N TRP A 188 -35.46 -42.47 28.13
CA TRP A 188 -35.39 -42.91 26.73
C TRP A 188 -36.74 -43.04 26.03
N ARG A 189 -37.89 -43.17 26.72
CA ARG A 189 -39.20 -43.48 26.09
C ARG A 189 -40.12 -42.26 25.92
N ALA A 190 -39.55 -41.04 25.86
CA ALA A 190 -40.34 -39.81 25.82
C ALA A 190 -40.81 -39.39 24.41
N SER A 191 -40.14 -39.83 23.33
CA SER A 191 -40.51 -39.46 21.95
C SER A 191 -41.46 -40.49 21.32
N LYS A 192 -42.53 -39.99 20.67
CA LYS A 192 -43.60 -40.78 20.04
C LYS A 192 -43.68 -40.59 18.52
N ASP A 193 -42.72 -39.88 17.94
CA ASP A 193 -42.77 -39.56 16.51
C ASP A 193 -42.49 -40.81 15.68
N PRO A 194 -43.20 -41.01 14.57
CA PRO A 194 -42.91 -42.12 13.69
C PRO A 194 -41.47 -42.04 13.16
N PHE A 195 -40.82 -43.20 12.99
CA PHE A 195 -39.40 -43.23 12.61
C PHE A 195 -39.12 -42.52 11.28
N TRP A 196 -40.08 -42.55 10.34
CA TRP A 196 -39.92 -41.93 9.02
C TRP A 196 -39.92 -40.40 9.07
N GLU A 197 -40.56 -39.76 10.05
CA GLU A 197 -40.48 -38.31 10.24
C GLU A 197 -39.12 -37.92 10.81
N THR A 198 -38.65 -38.66 11.83
CA THR A 198 -37.36 -38.43 12.47
C THR A 198 -36.17 -38.70 11.51
N LEU A 199 -36.31 -39.69 10.62
CA LEU A 199 -35.28 -40.05 9.64
C LEU A 199 -35.49 -39.38 8.28
N ASN A 200 -36.56 -38.60 8.12
CA ASN A 200 -36.94 -37.94 6.88
C ASN A 200 -37.01 -38.93 5.69
N LEU A 201 -37.77 -40.01 5.87
CA LEU A 201 -38.04 -41.06 4.89
C LEU A 201 -39.50 -40.95 4.38
N GLU A 202 -39.73 -41.29 3.11
CA GLU A 202 -41.07 -41.40 2.52
C GLU A 202 -41.63 -42.82 2.74
N MET A 203 -42.92 -42.95 3.09
CA MET A 203 -43.62 -44.24 3.30
C MET A 203 -44.68 -44.49 2.22
N PRO A 204 -44.97 -45.76 1.84
CA PRO A 204 -44.35 -47.00 2.34
C PRO A 204 -42.99 -47.29 1.70
N LEU A 205 -42.11 -47.98 2.43
CA LEU A 205 -40.83 -48.50 1.90
C LEU A 205 -41.02 -49.75 0.99
N TYR A 206 -42.22 -49.97 0.44
CA TYR A 206 -42.60 -51.09 -0.43
C TYR A 206 -42.75 -50.66 -1.89
N LEU A 207 -42.18 -51.45 -2.80
CA LEU A 207 -42.44 -51.37 -4.24
C LEU A 207 -43.45 -52.45 -4.60
N ASP A 208 -44.72 -52.11 -4.75
CA ASP A 208 -45.64 -52.90 -5.57
C ASP A 208 -45.79 -52.20 -6.91
N GLY A 209 -45.33 -52.88 -7.96
CA GLY A 209 -45.46 -52.43 -9.33
C GLY A 209 -46.91 -52.45 -9.78
N LYS A 210 -47.68 -51.42 -9.43
CA LYS A 210 -48.88 -51.01 -10.17
C LYS A 210 -48.93 -49.49 -10.27
N SER A 211 -49.16 -49.08 -11.50
CA SER A 211 -49.38 -47.71 -11.96
C SER A 211 -50.30 -46.90 -11.05
N ASP A 212 -49.88 -45.69 -10.67
CA ASP A 212 -50.81 -44.60 -10.45
C ASP A 212 -50.86 -43.72 -11.69
N LYS A 213 -52.00 -43.84 -12.37
CA LYS A 213 -52.51 -42.84 -13.30
C LYS A 213 -53.01 -41.67 -12.47
N GLY A 214 -52.43 -40.50 -12.73
CA GLY A 214 -53.08 -39.19 -12.68
C GLY A 214 -53.84 -38.81 -11.42
N GLU A 215 -53.22 -37.99 -10.59
CA GLU A 215 -53.89 -36.82 -10.04
C GLU A 215 -52.99 -35.59 -10.25
N SER A 216 -53.52 -34.66 -11.04
CA SER A 216 -53.00 -33.32 -11.16
C SER A 216 -53.17 -32.60 -9.84
N ASN A 217 -52.09 -32.05 -9.28
CA ASN A 217 -52.20 -30.89 -8.40
C ASN A 217 -51.14 -29.88 -8.79
N HIS A 218 -51.65 -28.80 -9.39
CA HIS A 218 -51.12 -27.44 -9.47
C HIS A 218 -49.59 -27.28 -9.40
N ILE A 219 -49.02 -27.00 -10.57
CA ILE A 219 -47.79 -26.21 -10.69
C ILE A 219 -48.11 -24.82 -10.13
N GLU A 220 -47.80 -24.58 -8.86
CA GLU A 220 -47.47 -23.22 -8.45
C GLU A 220 -46.10 -22.92 -9.05
N THR A 221 -46.10 -22.02 -10.03
CA THR A 221 -44.88 -21.41 -10.55
C THR A 221 -44.19 -20.64 -9.44
N ILE A 222 -43.30 -21.30 -8.71
CA ILE A 222 -42.32 -20.62 -7.87
C ILE A 222 -41.34 -19.95 -8.83
N PRO A 223 -41.16 -18.61 -8.76
CA PRO A 223 -40.29 -17.90 -9.67
C PRO A 223 -38.84 -18.37 -9.45
N VAL A 224 -38.18 -18.77 -10.54
CA VAL A 224 -36.74 -19.03 -10.58
C VAL A 224 -36.03 -17.74 -10.19
N LYS A 225 -35.61 -17.65 -8.93
CA LYS A 225 -34.48 -16.80 -8.54
C LYS A 225 -33.24 -17.64 -8.71
N THR A 226 -32.45 -17.32 -9.72
CA THR A 226 -31.05 -17.75 -9.84
C THR A 226 -30.32 -17.32 -8.57
N LYS A 227 -30.26 -18.24 -7.59
CA LYS A 227 -29.57 -18.01 -6.31
C LYS A 227 -28.06 -17.97 -6.58
N LYS A 228 -27.40 -16.99 -5.98
CA LYS A 228 -26.00 -16.61 -6.21
C LYS A 228 -25.09 -17.77 -5.79
N SER A 229 -24.16 -18.18 -6.65
CA SER A 229 -23.19 -19.25 -6.34
C SER A 229 -22.01 -18.76 -5.49
N SER A 230 -22.28 -17.98 -4.43
CA SER A 230 -21.26 -17.44 -3.53
C SER A 230 -21.73 -17.48 -2.08
N ILE A 231 -20.84 -17.88 -1.17
CA ILE A 231 -21.10 -17.90 0.27
C ILE A 231 -20.82 -16.48 0.76
N ASP A 232 -21.80 -15.83 1.39
CA ASP A 232 -21.56 -14.49 1.92
C ASP A 232 -20.76 -14.58 3.23
N VAL A 233 -21.12 -15.50 4.15
CA VAL A 233 -20.37 -15.73 5.39
C VAL A 233 -20.36 -17.19 5.78
N ALA A 234 -19.26 -17.64 6.38
CA ALA A 234 -19.16 -18.94 7.03
C ALA A 234 -18.68 -18.75 8.48
N LEU A 235 -19.38 -19.35 9.44
CA LEU A 235 -19.06 -19.28 10.86
C LEU A 235 -18.85 -20.70 11.40
N SER A 236 -17.66 -21.03 11.90
CA SER A 236 -17.38 -22.33 12.52
C SER A 236 -17.48 -22.28 14.05
N TYR A 237 -18.11 -23.30 14.62
CA TYR A 237 -18.17 -23.56 16.07
C TYR A 237 -17.16 -24.65 16.45
N SER A 238 -16.69 -24.66 17.71
CA SER A 238 -15.75 -25.70 18.20
C SER A 238 -16.29 -27.13 18.18
N ASN A 239 -17.61 -27.32 18.15
CA ASN A 239 -18.24 -28.63 18.01
C ASN A 239 -18.14 -29.18 16.56
N GLY A 240 -17.54 -28.42 15.64
CA GLY A 240 -17.36 -28.78 14.24
C GLY A 240 -18.52 -28.41 13.32
N GLU A 241 -19.60 -27.81 13.85
CA GLU A 241 -20.69 -27.27 13.03
C GLU A 241 -20.25 -25.99 12.32
N ILE A 242 -20.71 -25.82 11.08
CA ILE A 242 -20.43 -24.64 10.27
C ILE A 242 -21.76 -24.04 9.83
N TYR A 243 -21.93 -22.74 10.01
CA TYR A 243 -23.12 -22.01 9.59
C TYR A 243 -22.77 -21.15 8.39
N PHE A 244 -23.37 -21.46 7.24
CA PHE A 244 -23.22 -20.68 6.01
C PHE A 244 -24.38 -19.71 5.89
N PHE A 245 -24.09 -18.42 5.75
CA PHE A 245 -25.10 -17.38 5.53
C PHE A 245 -25.08 -16.95 4.07
N GLU A 246 -26.27 -16.80 3.50
CA GLU A 246 -26.47 -16.39 2.12
C GLU A 246 -27.73 -15.51 2.05
N GLY A 247 -27.55 -14.22 1.75
CA GLY A 247 -28.65 -13.26 1.73
C GLY A 247 -29.36 -13.18 3.09
N SER A 248 -30.66 -13.46 3.12
CA SER A 248 -31.50 -13.45 4.33
C SER A 248 -31.63 -14.81 5.01
N GLU A 249 -30.86 -15.80 4.57
CA GLU A 249 -30.98 -17.18 5.02
C GLU A 249 -29.64 -17.72 5.52
N TYR A 250 -29.70 -18.81 6.28
CA TYR A 250 -28.52 -19.54 6.70
C TYR A 250 -28.76 -21.05 6.65
N SER A 251 -27.69 -21.79 6.42
CA SER A 251 -27.66 -23.24 6.41
C SER A 251 -26.67 -23.76 7.43
N ARG A 252 -27.10 -24.73 8.24
CA ARG A 252 -26.20 -25.48 9.12
C ARG A 252 -25.57 -26.62 8.31
N TYR A 253 -24.26 -26.62 8.23
CA TYR A 253 -23.47 -27.67 7.60
C TYR A 253 -22.80 -28.51 8.66
N ILE A 254 -22.98 -29.83 8.54
CA ILE A 254 -22.40 -30.81 9.44
C ILE A 254 -21.41 -31.64 8.62
N PRO A 255 -20.12 -31.67 8.99
CA PRO A 255 -19.10 -32.39 8.23
C PRO A 255 -19.48 -33.85 7.99
N ARG A 256 -19.28 -34.34 6.76
CA ARG A 256 -19.63 -35.70 6.29
C ARG A 256 -21.14 -36.03 6.21
N VAL A 257 -22.00 -35.13 6.68
CA VAL A 257 -23.47 -35.23 6.58
C VAL A 257 -24.02 -34.28 5.52
N GLY A 258 -23.42 -33.10 5.38
CA GLY A 258 -23.91 -32.04 4.52
C GLY A 258 -24.90 -31.11 5.23
N ILE A 259 -25.73 -30.42 4.44
CA ILE A 259 -26.79 -29.54 4.97
C ILE A 259 -28.05 -30.39 5.26
N PRO A 260 -28.60 -30.39 6.50
CA PRO A 260 -29.85 -31.06 6.81
C PRO A 260 -31.02 -30.47 6.01
N LYS A 261 -32.06 -31.28 5.72
CA LYS A 261 -33.17 -30.90 4.83
C LYS A 261 -33.97 -29.68 5.28
N ASP A 262 -34.00 -29.40 6.58
CA ASP A 262 -34.75 -28.27 7.15
C ASP A 262 -34.07 -26.91 6.90
N TYR A 263 -32.89 -26.93 6.27
CA TYR A 263 -32.14 -25.74 5.87
C TYR A 263 -32.19 -25.54 4.35
N PRO A 264 -32.11 -24.30 3.85
CA PRO A 264 -31.83 -23.07 4.61
C PRO A 264 -33.02 -22.57 5.44
N LEU A 265 -32.73 -21.90 6.56
CA LEU A 265 -33.71 -21.20 7.41
C LEU A 265 -33.52 -19.68 7.30
N PRO A 266 -34.57 -18.87 7.47
CA PRO A 266 -34.43 -17.42 7.51
C PRO A 266 -33.61 -16.99 8.74
N ILE A 267 -32.73 -16.00 8.59
CA ILE A 267 -31.98 -15.45 9.74
C ILE A 267 -32.96 -14.80 10.73
N LYS A 268 -33.94 -14.07 10.18
CA LYS A 268 -35.02 -13.45 10.93
C LYS A 268 -35.77 -14.47 11.79
N GLY A 269 -35.84 -14.22 13.09
CA GLY A 269 -36.57 -15.04 14.06
C GLY A 269 -35.83 -16.30 14.52
N ASN A 270 -34.78 -16.74 13.83
CA ASN A 270 -33.97 -17.91 14.22
C ASN A 270 -32.67 -17.53 14.98
N TRP A 271 -32.23 -16.28 14.87
CA TRP A 271 -31.12 -15.74 15.66
C TRP A 271 -31.64 -14.77 16.72
N ARG A 272 -31.56 -15.16 17.99
CA ARG A 272 -32.19 -14.43 19.10
C ARG A 272 -31.64 -13.00 19.23
N ASN A 273 -32.57 -12.04 19.30
CA ASN A 273 -32.30 -10.60 19.42
C ASN A 273 -31.45 -9.99 18.29
N PHE A 274 -31.30 -10.65 17.14
CA PHE A 274 -30.62 -10.02 16.01
C PHE A 274 -31.33 -8.71 15.62
N PRO A 275 -30.61 -7.58 15.48
CA PRO A 275 -31.23 -6.35 15.04
C PRO A 275 -31.68 -6.49 13.59
N LYS A 276 -32.76 -5.79 13.23
CA LYS A 276 -33.39 -5.86 11.89
C LYS A 276 -32.41 -5.63 10.74
N SER A 277 -31.38 -4.80 10.95
CA SER A 277 -30.33 -4.55 9.95
C SER A 277 -29.45 -5.77 9.67
N PHE A 278 -29.33 -6.73 10.59
CA PHE A 278 -28.50 -7.95 10.47
C PHE A 278 -29.29 -9.20 10.07
N GLU A 279 -30.60 -9.09 9.80
CA GLU A 279 -31.45 -10.21 9.35
C GLU A 279 -31.19 -10.63 7.88
N SER A 280 -30.23 -10.00 7.21
CA SER A 280 -29.79 -10.34 5.85
C SER A 280 -28.42 -9.74 5.52
N ASN A 281 -27.75 -10.24 4.49
CA ASN A 281 -26.53 -9.69 3.88
C ASN A 281 -25.48 -9.32 4.94
N ILE A 282 -25.08 -10.31 5.74
CA ILE A 282 -23.98 -10.18 6.68
C ILE A 282 -22.69 -10.19 5.85
N ASP A 283 -21.74 -9.31 6.14
CA ASP A 283 -20.50 -9.20 5.36
C ASP A 283 -19.39 -10.13 5.88
N ALA A 284 -19.28 -10.29 7.21
CA ALA A 284 -18.31 -11.21 7.82
C ALA A 284 -18.79 -11.67 9.19
N ALA A 285 -18.29 -12.81 9.66
CA ALA A 285 -18.48 -13.24 11.04
C ALA A 285 -17.27 -14.01 11.58
N ILE A 286 -17.09 -13.97 12.90
CA ILE A 286 -16.08 -14.76 13.62
C ILE A 286 -16.64 -15.31 14.91
N MET A 287 -16.22 -16.52 15.26
CA MET A 287 -16.44 -17.09 16.58
C MET A 287 -15.26 -16.74 17.48
N TYR A 288 -15.52 -16.08 18.60
CA TYR A 288 -14.52 -15.75 19.62
C TYR A 288 -14.72 -16.63 20.86
N SER A 289 -13.69 -17.38 21.24
CA SER A 289 -13.62 -18.27 22.42
C SER A 289 -14.77 -19.28 22.63
N ASN A 290 -15.61 -19.54 21.62
CA ASN A 290 -16.90 -20.26 21.71
C ASN A 290 -17.95 -19.62 22.63
N GLU A 291 -17.65 -18.44 23.19
CA GLU A 291 -18.53 -17.72 24.11
C GLU A 291 -19.26 -16.59 23.39
N SER A 292 -18.72 -16.09 22.29
CA SER A 292 -19.32 -14.96 21.56
C SER A 292 -18.94 -14.96 20.09
N ALA A 293 -19.92 -14.85 19.21
CA ALA A 293 -19.72 -14.56 17.80
C ALA A 293 -19.82 -13.06 17.53
N TYR A 294 -18.99 -12.52 16.64
CA TYR A 294 -19.10 -11.15 16.17
C TYR A 294 -19.49 -11.18 14.69
N PHE A 295 -20.58 -10.50 14.35
CA PHE A 295 -21.07 -10.36 12.97
C PHE A 295 -20.89 -8.92 12.52
N PHE A 296 -20.46 -8.72 11.28
CA PHE A 296 -20.15 -7.42 10.69
C PHE A 296 -21.06 -7.17 9.49
N LYS A 297 -21.56 -5.94 9.36
CA LYS A 297 -22.34 -5.49 8.21
C LYS A 297 -22.18 -3.99 8.00
N GLY A 298 -21.69 -3.59 6.84
CA GLY A 298 -21.27 -2.23 6.56
C GLY A 298 -20.31 -1.74 7.64
N SER A 299 -20.53 -0.51 8.11
CA SER A 299 -19.70 0.11 9.14
C SER A 299 -20.09 -0.29 10.57
N GLN A 300 -20.87 -1.35 10.74
CA GLN A 300 -21.43 -1.78 12.03
C GLN A 300 -21.11 -3.25 12.35
N TYR A 301 -21.19 -3.60 13.64
CA TYR A 301 -21.07 -4.97 14.11
C TYR A 301 -22.03 -5.28 15.27
N VAL A 302 -22.33 -6.56 15.47
CA VAL A 302 -23.08 -7.08 16.62
C VAL A 302 -22.28 -8.19 17.30
N LYS A 303 -22.36 -8.26 18.63
CA LYS A 303 -21.89 -9.41 19.42
C LYS A 303 -23.08 -10.31 19.71
N TYR A 304 -22.96 -11.59 19.37
CA TYR A 304 -23.97 -12.62 19.61
C TYR A 304 -23.42 -13.64 20.60
N ILE A 305 -24.15 -13.90 21.68
CA ILE A 305 -23.79 -14.90 22.67
C ILE A 305 -24.66 -16.15 22.41
N PRO A 306 -24.08 -17.30 22.06
CA PRO A 306 -24.86 -18.52 21.82
C PRO A 306 -25.79 -18.85 22.99
N GLY A 307 -27.09 -19.02 22.71
CA GLY A 307 -28.13 -19.27 23.72
C GLY A 307 -28.79 -18.02 24.33
N GLU A 308 -28.04 -16.92 24.46
CA GLU A 308 -28.53 -15.67 25.04
C GLU A 308 -29.02 -14.67 23.97
N GLY A 309 -28.40 -14.67 22.80
CA GLY A 309 -28.70 -13.75 21.70
C GLY A 309 -27.76 -12.55 21.65
N VAL A 310 -28.16 -11.51 20.91
CA VAL A 310 -27.47 -10.21 20.91
C VAL A 310 -27.85 -9.42 22.16
N PRO A 311 -26.87 -8.92 22.96
CA PRO A 311 -27.13 -8.04 24.09
C PRO A 311 -27.72 -6.68 23.68
N GLU A 312 -28.31 -5.97 24.64
CA GLU A 312 -28.83 -4.61 24.43
C GLU A 312 -27.69 -3.62 24.14
N GLY A 313 -27.92 -2.66 23.23
CA GLY A 313 -26.93 -1.65 22.82
C GLY A 313 -26.23 -1.90 21.48
N TYR A 314 -26.51 -3.03 20.82
CA TYR A 314 -26.05 -3.32 19.45
C TYR A 314 -27.13 -2.98 18.40
N PRO A 315 -26.76 -2.65 17.14
CA PRO A 315 -25.42 -2.69 16.56
C PRO A 315 -24.55 -1.47 16.92
N LEU A 316 -23.23 -1.68 17.04
CA LEU A 316 -22.24 -0.63 17.31
C LEU A 316 -21.43 -0.32 16.05
N PRO A 317 -20.90 0.91 15.89
CA PRO A 317 -20.01 1.24 14.77
C PRO A 317 -18.67 0.53 14.92
N ILE A 318 -18.07 0.07 13.80
CA ILE A 318 -16.72 -0.49 13.81
C ILE A 318 -15.70 0.58 14.22
N LYS A 319 -15.86 1.78 13.65
CA LYS A 319 -15.05 2.96 13.98
C LYS A 319 -15.10 3.26 15.47
N GLY A 320 -13.92 3.32 16.10
CA GLY A 320 -13.75 3.66 17.51
C GLY A 320 -14.00 2.51 18.50
N ASN A 321 -14.58 1.38 18.07
CA ASN A 321 -14.81 0.21 18.93
C ASN A 321 -13.79 -0.92 18.72
N TRP A 322 -13.01 -0.87 17.63
CA TRP A 322 -11.90 -1.79 17.37
C TRP A 322 -10.56 -1.04 17.44
N LYS A 323 -9.78 -1.32 18.49
CA LYS A 323 -8.52 -0.62 18.80
C LYS A 323 -7.51 -0.69 17.65
N ASN A 324 -7.02 0.48 17.21
CA ASN A 324 -6.06 0.67 16.12
C ASN A 324 -6.50 0.11 14.75
N PHE A 325 -7.80 -0.10 14.50
CA PHE A 325 -8.26 -0.48 13.16
C PHE A 325 -7.88 0.60 12.12
N PRO A 326 -7.27 0.23 10.97
CA PRO A 326 -7.01 1.19 9.90
C PRO A 326 -8.32 1.76 9.35
N LYS A 327 -8.29 3.03 8.91
CA LYS A 327 -9.46 3.71 8.31
C LYS A 327 -10.14 2.88 7.22
N SER A 328 -9.37 2.14 6.41
CA SER A 328 -9.91 1.28 5.37
C SER A 328 -10.81 0.18 5.93
N PHE A 329 -10.55 -0.36 7.12
CA PHE A 329 -11.33 -1.45 7.76
C PHE A 329 -12.54 -0.95 8.57
N GLU A 330 -12.73 0.37 8.71
CA GLU A 330 -13.86 0.93 9.48
C GLU A 330 -15.20 0.90 8.72
N SER A 331 -15.18 0.73 7.39
CA SER A 331 -16.39 0.84 6.56
C SER A 331 -17.11 -0.48 6.29
N ASN A 332 -16.38 -1.60 6.29
CA ASN A 332 -16.87 -2.99 6.17
C ASN A 332 -15.68 -3.95 6.30
N ILE A 333 -15.98 -5.24 6.51
CA ILE A 333 -15.02 -6.35 6.59
C ILE A 333 -15.49 -7.40 5.58
N ASP A 334 -14.58 -7.92 4.75
CA ASP A 334 -14.95 -8.94 3.75
C ASP A 334 -14.90 -10.34 4.35
N ALA A 335 -13.86 -10.66 5.11
CA ALA A 335 -13.75 -11.95 5.80
C ALA A 335 -12.98 -11.79 7.10
N ALA A 336 -13.18 -12.72 8.04
CA ALA A 336 -12.39 -12.76 9.25
C ALA A 336 -12.21 -14.19 9.76
N ILE A 337 -11.05 -14.50 10.32
CA ILE A 337 -10.71 -15.84 10.81
C ILE A 337 -9.89 -15.77 12.09
N MET A 338 -10.20 -16.67 13.02
CA MET A 338 -9.36 -16.91 14.19
C MET A 338 -8.24 -17.89 13.80
N TYR A 339 -7.03 -17.38 13.64
CA TYR A 339 -5.87 -18.16 13.17
C TYR A 339 -5.11 -18.83 14.33
N SER A 340 -5.34 -18.37 15.56
CA SER A 340 -4.97 -19.01 16.83
C SER A 340 -5.89 -18.50 17.94
N ASN A 341 -5.87 -19.11 19.14
CA ASN A 341 -6.61 -18.60 20.31
C ASN A 341 -6.17 -17.18 20.76
N GLU A 342 -5.18 -16.58 20.10
CA GLU A 342 -4.54 -15.32 20.52
C GLU A 342 -4.69 -14.20 19.47
N SER A 343 -5.16 -14.47 18.25
CA SER A 343 -5.21 -13.44 17.19
C SER A 343 -6.27 -13.70 16.11
N VAL A 344 -6.94 -12.63 15.70
CA VAL A 344 -7.94 -12.62 14.63
C VAL A 344 -7.35 -11.93 13.40
N TYR A 345 -7.55 -12.51 12.23
CA TYR A 345 -7.14 -11.91 10.96
C TYR A 345 -8.38 -11.42 10.23
N PHE A 346 -8.44 -10.13 9.91
CA PHE A 346 -9.51 -9.50 9.14
C PHE A 346 -9.01 -9.19 7.73
N PHE A 347 -9.84 -9.45 6.73
CA PHE A 347 -9.54 -9.25 5.32
C PHE A 347 -10.46 -8.19 4.72
N LYS A 348 -9.88 -7.36 3.84
CA LYS A 348 -10.60 -6.36 3.07
C LYS A 348 -9.89 -6.07 1.76
N GLY A 349 -10.57 -6.30 0.64
CA GLY A 349 -9.97 -6.25 -0.68
C GLY A 349 -8.69 -7.07 -0.73
N SER A 350 -7.62 -6.50 -1.29
CA SER A 350 -6.32 -7.18 -1.41
C SER A 350 -5.45 -7.10 -0.14
N GLN A 351 -6.02 -6.70 0.99
CA GLN A 351 -5.30 -6.42 2.23
C GLN A 351 -5.86 -7.20 3.43
N TYR A 352 -5.04 -7.36 4.47
CA TYR A 352 -5.47 -7.92 5.75
C TYR A 352 -4.82 -7.22 6.94
N VAL A 353 -5.45 -7.35 8.11
CA VAL A 353 -4.92 -6.89 9.41
C VAL A 353 -4.91 -8.05 10.41
N LYS A 354 -3.90 -8.11 11.26
CA LYS A 354 -3.89 -8.98 12.44
C LYS A 354 -4.36 -8.17 13.64
N TYR A 355 -5.44 -8.59 14.28
CA TYR A 355 -5.98 -8.00 15.49
C TYR A 355 -5.66 -8.89 16.68
N ILE A 356 -5.03 -8.32 17.70
CA ILE A 356 -4.72 -8.99 18.96
C ILE A 356 -5.71 -8.43 20.00
N PRO A 357 -6.49 -9.28 20.69
CA PRO A 357 -7.39 -8.83 21.76
C PRO A 357 -6.66 -7.98 22.81
N GLU A 358 -7.31 -6.95 23.35
CA GLU A 358 -6.75 -5.95 24.28
C GLU A 358 -5.64 -5.03 23.70
N GLU A 359 -4.80 -5.52 22.79
CA GLU A 359 -3.70 -4.77 22.19
C GLU A 359 -4.13 -3.96 20.95
N GLY A 360 -5.06 -4.50 20.16
CA GLY A 360 -5.52 -3.92 18.89
C GLY A 360 -4.73 -4.43 17.68
N VAL A 361 -4.79 -3.69 16.58
CA VAL A 361 -3.94 -3.96 15.40
C VAL A 361 -2.52 -3.41 15.65
N PRO A 362 -1.46 -4.23 15.47
CA PRO A 362 -0.07 -3.77 15.55
C PRO A 362 0.30 -2.77 14.45
N GLU A 363 1.38 -2.03 14.67
CA GLU A 363 1.94 -1.09 13.69
C GLU A 363 2.50 -1.85 12.46
N GLY A 364 2.31 -1.30 11.26
CA GLY A 364 2.72 -1.93 9.98
C GLY A 364 1.60 -2.64 9.20
N TYR A 365 0.38 -2.68 9.74
CA TYR A 365 -0.83 -3.12 9.03
C TYR A 365 -1.61 -1.92 8.47
N PRO A 366 -2.40 -2.08 7.38
CA PRO A 366 -2.71 -3.34 6.70
C PRO A 366 -1.61 -3.82 5.76
N LEU A 367 -1.44 -5.15 5.65
CA LEU A 367 -0.49 -5.79 4.75
C LEU A 367 -1.20 -6.36 3.51
N PRO A 368 -0.53 -6.47 2.35
CA PRO A 368 -1.11 -7.11 1.18
C PRO A 368 -1.28 -8.62 1.40
N ILE A 369 -2.36 -9.20 0.92
CA ILE A 369 -2.56 -10.66 0.95
C ILE A 369 -1.48 -11.35 0.10
N LYS A 370 -1.22 -10.78 -1.09
CA LYS A 370 -0.17 -11.23 -2.01
C LYS A 370 1.20 -11.27 -1.32
N GLY A 371 1.84 -12.44 -1.39
CA GLY A 371 3.19 -12.65 -0.85
C GLY A 371 3.27 -12.88 0.67
N ASN A 372 2.21 -12.61 1.43
CA ASN A 372 2.17 -12.83 2.87
C ASN A 372 1.46 -14.14 3.28
N TRP A 373 0.68 -14.73 2.38
CA TRP A 373 0.05 -16.04 2.57
C TRP A 373 0.68 -17.08 1.63
N ARG A 374 1.51 -17.98 2.20
CA ARG A 374 2.30 -18.96 1.44
C ARG A 374 1.44 -19.85 0.53
N ASN A 375 1.84 -19.94 -0.75
CA ASN A 375 1.20 -20.72 -1.82
C ASN A 375 -0.27 -20.37 -2.09
N LEU A 376 -0.77 -19.22 -1.64
CA LEU A 376 -2.13 -18.80 -1.93
C LEU A 376 -2.30 -18.56 -3.45
N PRO A 377 -3.32 -19.16 -4.12
CA PRO A 377 -3.52 -18.95 -5.55
C PRO A 377 -3.79 -17.49 -5.90
N LYS A 378 -3.34 -17.02 -7.08
CA LYS A 378 -3.53 -15.64 -7.56
C LYS A 378 -4.98 -15.15 -7.46
N SER A 379 -5.96 -16.02 -7.68
CA SER A 379 -7.37 -15.66 -7.56
C SER A 379 -7.76 -15.24 -6.15
N PHE A 380 -7.10 -15.71 -5.09
CA PHE A 380 -7.38 -15.38 -3.69
C PHE A 380 -6.53 -14.19 -3.17
N GLU A 381 -5.58 -13.69 -3.96
CA GLU A 381 -4.73 -12.54 -3.56
C GLU A 381 -5.47 -11.19 -3.59
N SER A 382 -6.57 -11.09 -4.36
CA SER A 382 -7.29 -9.83 -4.56
C SER A 382 -8.41 -9.56 -3.56
N ASN A 383 -9.00 -10.62 -2.99
CA ASN A 383 -9.95 -10.59 -1.89
C ASN A 383 -10.27 -12.02 -1.44
N ILE A 384 -10.84 -12.15 -0.24
CA ILE A 384 -11.38 -13.37 0.35
C ILE A 384 -12.84 -13.08 0.68
N ASP A 385 -13.78 -13.96 0.28
CA ASP A 385 -15.21 -13.74 0.54
C ASP A 385 -15.59 -14.20 1.95
N THR A 386 -15.04 -15.32 2.42
CA THR A 386 -15.14 -15.73 3.82
C THR A 386 -14.04 -16.75 4.14
N ALA A 387 -13.75 -16.96 5.43
CA ALA A 387 -12.76 -17.92 5.88
C ALA A 387 -13.16 -18.56 7.20
N ILE A 388 -12.84 -19.85 7.37
CA ILE A 388 -13.11 -20.59 8.61
C ILE A 388 -11.90 -21.38 9.05
N MET A 389 -11.79 -21.59 10.36
CA MET A 389 -10.90 -22.59 10.94
C MET A 389 -11.65 -23.91 11.08
N TYR A 390 -11.08 -24.98 10.55
CA TYR A 390 -11.59 -26.33 10.60
C TYR A 390 -10.57 -27.20 11.35
N SER A 391 -10.90 -27.54 12.61
CA SER A 391 -9.97 -27.98 13.65
C SER A 391 -8.80 -27.01 13.87
N ASN A 392 -8.03 -27.13 14.95
CA ASN A 392 -6.86 -26.26 15.18
C ASN A 392 -5.71 -26.48 14.16
N GLU A 393 -5.98 -27.16 13.04
CA GLU A 393 -4.98 -27.69 12.11
C GLU A 393 -5.11 -27.11 10.69
N SER A 394 -6.25 -26.55 10.29
CA SER A 394 -6.45 -26.09 8.89
C SER A 394 -7.46 -24.96 8.73
N ALA A 395 -7.07 -23.92 7.99
CA ALA A 395 -7.96 -22.86 7.52
C ALA A 395 -8.56 -23.21 6.15
N TYR A 396 -9.79 -22.79 5.90
CA TYR A 396 -10.45 -22.87 4.60
C TYR A 396 -10.87 -21.47 4.17
N PHE A 397 -10.31 -20.99 3.06
CA PHE A 397 -10.66 -19.71 2.45
C PHE A 397 -11.59 -19.92 1.27
N PHE A 398 -12.66 -19.14 1.17
CA PHE A 398 -13.67 -19.24 0.13
C PHE A 398 -13.67 -17.99 -0.73
N LYS A 399 -13.87 -18.19 -2.04
CA LYS A 399 -14.01 -17.11 -3.02
C LYS A 399 -14.83 -17.56 -4.21
N GLY A 400 -15.94 -16.89 -4.47
CA GLY A 400 -16.93 -17.26 -5.46
C GLY A 400 -17.39 -18.70 -5.26
N SER A 401 -17.26 -19.51 -6.31
CA SER A 401 -17.62 -20.94 -6.30
C SER A 401 -16.46 -21.87 -5.92
N GLN A 402 -15.35 -21.34 -5.41
CA GLN A 402 -14.13 -22.08 -5.12
C GLN A 402 -13.64 -21.89 -3.67
N TYR A 403 -12.81 -22.83 -3.21
CA TYR A 403 -12.15 -22.74 -1.91
C TYR A 403 -10.70 -23.27 -1.96
N VAL A 404 -9.90 -22.86 -0.98
CA VAL A 404 -8.56 -23.39 -0.74
C VAL A 404 -8.43 -23.85 0.71
N LYS A 405 -7.72 -24.96 0.94
CA LYS A 405 -7.29 -25.38 2.27
C LYS A 405 -5.89 -24.82 2.53
N TYR A 406 -5.71 -24.13 3.65
CA TYR A 406 -4.46 -23.54 4.07
C TYR A 406 -4.02 -24.16 5.39
N ILE A 407 -2.81 -24.71 5.42
CA ILE A 407 -2.22 -25.34 6.60
C ILE A 407 -1.27 -24.31 7.25
N PRO A 408 -1.48 -23.92 8.52
CA PRO A 408 -0.60 -22.97 9.20
C PRO A 408 0.88 -23.37 9.12
N GLY A 409 1.74 -22.46 8.65
CA GLY A 409 3.19 -22.69 8.48
C GLY A 409 3.59 -23.37 7.17
N GLU A 410 2.73 -24.23 6.61
CA GLU A 410 2.99 -24.96 5.35
C GLU A 410 2.44 -24.23 4.12
N GLY A 411 1.32 -23.52 4.26
CA GLY A 411 0.63 -22.82 3.17
C GLY A 411 -0.48 -23.66 2.52
N VAL A 412 -0.88 -23.29 1.30
CA VAL A 412 -1.85 -24.08 0.51
C VAL A 412 -1.15 -25.28 -0.14
N PRO A 413 -1.65 -26.52 0.04
CA PRO A 413 -1.14 -27.71 -0.65
C PRO A 413 -1.41 -27.69 -2.16
N GLU A 414 -0.71 -28.54 -2.92
CA GLU A 414 -1.00 -28.72 -4.35
C GLU A 414 -2.41 -29.29 -4.58
N GLY A 415 -3.04 -28.91 -5.71
CA GLY A 415 -4.38 -29.34 -6.09
C GLY A 415 -5.55 -28.42 -5.67
N TYR A 416 -5.23 -27.21 -5.20
CA TYR A 416 -6.18 -26.12 -4.93
C TYR A 416 -5.99 -24.96 -5.93
N PRO A 417 -7.02 -24.15 -6.21
CA PRO A 417 -8.36 -24.14 -5.61
C PRO A 417 -9.26 -25.29 -6.11
N LYS A 418 -10.21 -25.70 -5.27
CA LYS A 418 -11.23 -26.72 -5.59
C LYS A 418 -12.62 -26.09 -5.67
N PRO A 419 -13.54 -26.64 -6.47
CA PRO A 419 -14.92 -26.17 -6.49
C PRO A 419 -15.62 -26.46 -5.16
N ILE A 420 -16.45 -25.54 -4.68
CA ILE A 420 -17.29 -25.75 -3.48
C ILE A 420 -18.30 -26.87 -3.77
N VAL A 421 -18.99 -26.79 -4.91
CA VAL A 421 -19.93 -27.81 -5.38
C VAL A 421 -19.21 -29.16 -5.52
N GLY A 422 -19.78 -30.20 -4.91
CA GLY A 422 -19.23 -31.56 -4.92
C GLY A 422 -18.14 -31.84 -3.87
N ASN A 423 -17.51 -30.81 -3.30
CA ASN A 423 -16.57 -30.97 -2.17
C ASN A 423 -17.19 -30.57 -0.83
N TRP A 424 -18.22 -29.72 -0.84
CA TRP A 424 -19.04 -29.32 0.31
C TRP A 424 -20.50 -29.75 0.06
N GLU A 425 -20.81 -31.01 0.34
CA GLU A 425 -22.11 -31.63 0.03
C GLU A 425 -23.31 -30.83 0.57
N GLY A 426 -24.24 -30.47 -0.31
CA GLY A 426 -25.43 -29.65 0.00
C GLY A 426 -25.24 -28.14 -0.09
N VAL A 427 -24.00 -27.63 -0.17
CA VAL A 427 -23.71 -26.20 -0.34
C VAL A 427 -23.80 -25.84 -1.84
N PHE A 428 -24.78 -25.00 -2.20
CA PHE A 428 -25.23 -24.68 -3.58
C PHE A 428 -25.84 -25.86 -4.37
N ASN A 429 -27.11 -26.17 -4.12
CA ASN A 429 -27.88 -27.03 -5.04
C ASN A 429 -28.29 -26.24 -6.29
N VAL A 430 -27.56 -26.38 -7.38
CA VAL A 430 -28.06 -26.03 -8.72
C VAL A 430 -28.97 -27.18 -9.17
N HIS A 431 -30.27 -26.95 -9.28
CA HIS A 431 -31.12 -27.81 -10.10
C HIS A 431 -30.71 -27.61 -11.57
N ILE A 432 -29.74 -28.39 -12.04
CA ILE A 432 -29.44 -28.51 -13.46
C ILE A 432 -30.54 -29.40 -14.04
N THR A 433 -31.56 -28.80 -14.67
CA THR A 433 -32.31 -29.52 -15.70
C THR A 433 -31.36 -29.73 -16.89
N PRO A 434 -31.06 -30.96 -17.32
CA PRO A 434 -30.17 -31.18 -18.45
C PRO A 434 -30.82 -30.60 -19.71
N LYS A 435 -30.11 -29.70 -20.40
CA LYS A 435 -30.37 -29.45 -21.82
C LYS A 435 -29.91 -30.68 -22.61
N GLU A 436 -30.78 -31.17 -23.48
CA GLU A 436 -30.51 -32.21 -24.47
C GLU A 436 -29.40 -31.77 -25.43
N SER A 437 -28.14 -31.98 -25.07
CA SER A 437 -27.03 -32.18 -26.02
C SER A 437 -25.76 -32.44 -25.22
N ASP A 438 -25.53 -33.69 -24.84
CA ASP A 438 -24.18 -34.27 -24.73
C ASP A 438 -24.34 -35.77 -24.41
N ILE A 439 -24.82 -36.48 -25.43
CA ILE A 439 -24.70 -37.93 -25.50
C ILE A 439 -23.25 -38.22 -25.87
N SER A 440 -22.43 -38.65 -24.91
CA SER A 440 -21.45 -39.72 -25.13
C SER A 440 -20.68 -40.12 -23.87
N ARG A 441 -20.87 -41.40 -23.51
CA ARG A 441 -20.01 -42.26 -22.67
C ARG A 441 -20.02 -42.01 -21.17
N THR A 442 -20.94 -42.66 -20.47
CA THR A 442 -20.67 -43.85 -19.62
C THR A 442 -22.03 -44.45 -19.21
N LEU A 443 -22.15 -45.78 -19.22
CA LEU A 443 -23.37 -46.54 -18.88
C LEU A 443 -24.03 -46.08 -17.56
N LEU A 444 -25.08 -45.26 -17.63
CA LEU A 444 -26.05 -45.12 -16.54
C LEU A 444 -27.05 -46.28 -16.69
N LYS A 445 -26.84 -47.34 -15.90
CA LYS A 445 -27.94 -48.23 -15.53
C LYS A 445 -28.99 -47.35 -14.84
N GLN A 446 -30.25 -47.40 -15.27
CA GLN A 446 -31.36 -46.87 -14.47
C GLN A 446 -31.19 -47.40 -13.03
N GLU A 447 -31.11 -46.51 -12.03
CA GLU A 447 -31.19 -46.92 -10.64
C GLU A 447 -32.52 -47.67 -10.47
N ASP A 448 -32.46 -48.95 -10.12
CA ASP A 448 -33.65 -49.67 -9.70
C ASP A 448 -34.22 -48.98 -8.45
N ALA A 449 -35.55 -48.96 -8.30
CA ALA A 449 -36.19 -48.26 -7.19
C ALA A 449 -35.73 -48.80 -5.81
N THR A 450 -35.27 -50.05 -5.77
CA THR A 450 -34.55 -50.67 -4.63
C THR A 450 -33.26 -49.94 -4.28
N GLN A 451 -32.45 -49.57 -5.27
CA GLN A 451 -31.18 -48.85 -5.08
C GLN A 451 -31.42 -47.43 -4.57
N LYS A 452 -32.43 -46.73 -5.10
CA LYS A 452 -32.85 -45.40 -4.63
C LYS A 452 -33.32 -45.43 -3.19
N MET A 453 -34.10 -46.44 -2.79
CA MET A 453 -34.51 -46.67 -1.41
C MET A 453 -33.29 -46.92 -0.49
N LEU A 454 -32.38 -47.82 -0.88
CA LEU A 454 -31.17 -48.15 -0.11
C LEU A 454 -30.26 -46.93 0.09
N ASN A 455 -30.13 -46.07 -0.93
CA ASN A 455 -29.41 -44.81 -0.83
C ASN A 455 -30.07 -43.85 0.18
N LYS A 456 -31.40 -43.68 0.15
CA LYS A 456 -32.13 -42.86 1.14
C LYS A 456 -31.92 -43.38 2.57
N VAL A 457 -32.07 -44.69 2.78
CA VAL A 457 -31.88 -45.32 4.10
C VAL A 457 -30.44 -45.17 4.60
N SER A 458 -29.44 -45.42 3.73
CA SER A 458 -28.03 -45.24 4.06
C SER A 458 -27.72 -43.79 4.48
N ASN A 459 -28.25 -42.81 3.74
CA ASN A 459 -28.10 -41.41 4.08
C ASN A 459 -28.76 -41.03 5.42
N SER A 460 -29.94 -41.58 5.74
CA SER A 460 -30.57 -41.39 7.04
C SER A 460 -29.74 -41.98 8.19
N LEU A 461 -29.14 -43.17 8.00
CA LEU A 461 -28.23 -43.73 9.01
C LEU A 461 -26.98 -42.88 9.19
N VAL A 462 -26.38 -42.38 8.11
CA VAL A 462 -25.22 -41.46 8.16
C VAL A 462 -25.59 -40.16 8.88
N PHE A 463 -26.77 -39.62 8.62
CA PHE A 463 -27.28 -38.44 9.31
C PHE A 463 -27.38 -38.67 10.83
N VAL A 464 -28.05 -39.76 11.25
CA VAL A 464 -28.16 -40.12 12.67
C VAL A 464 -26.79 -40.39 13.29
N GLY A 465 -25.90 -41.05 12.56
CA GLY A 465 -24.51 -41.25 12.97
C GLY A 465 -23.80 -39.94 13.22
N GLY A 466 -23.88 -38.97 12.30
CA GLY A 466 -23.30 -37.65 12.48
C GLY A 466 -23.80 -36.95 13.77
N GLN A 467 -25.12 -36.95 14.00
CA GLN A 467 -25.71 -36.40 15.22
C GLN A 467 -25.21 -37.12 16.48
N LEU A 468 -25.23 -38.45 16.47
CA LEU A 468 -24.89 -39.29 17.62
C LEU A 468 -23.41 -39.20 17.98
N PHE A 469 -22.51 -39.19 16.99
CA PHE A 469 -21.07 -39.05 17.21
C PHE A 469 -20.67 -37.63 17.60
N SER A 470 -21.40 -36.61 17.14
CA SER A 470 -21.25 -35.24 17.64
C SER A 470 -21.65 -35.17 19.12
N PHE A 471 -22.81 -35.73 19.49
CA PHE A 471 -23.25 -35.80 20.88
C PHE A 471 -22.26 -36.56 21.77
N LEU A 472 -21.75 -37.71 21.30
CA LEU A 472 -20.74 -38.48 22.00
C LEU A 472 -19.50 -37.62 22.28
N ASN A 473 -19.05 -36.82 21.31
CA ASN A 473 -17.92 -35.91 21.50
C ASN A 473 -18.23 -34.81 22.53
N ASP A 474 -19.44 -34.22 22.49
CA ASP A 474 -19.87 -33.22 23.46
C ASP A 474 -19.87 -33.77 24.88
N ILE A 475 -20.37 -35.00 25.07
CA ILE A 475 -20.34 -35.72 26.35
C ILE A 475 -18.89 -35.89 26.83
N ILE A 476 -17.98 -36.31 25.96
CA ILE A 476 -16.56 -36.54 26.28
C ILE A 476 -15.87 -35.24 26.70
N ASN A 477 -16.06 -34.17 25.92
CA ASN A 477 -15.46 -32.87 26.19
C ASN A 477 -15.99 -32.25 27.49
N HIS A 478 -17.30 -32.34 27.71
CA HIS A 478 -17.93 -31.87 28.94
C HIS A 478 -17.45 -32.72 30.13
N ALA A 479 -17.36 -34.04 30.00
CA ALA A 479 -16.83 -34.90 31.05
C ALA A 479 -15.38 -34.57 31.43
N SER A 480 -14.53 -34.27 30.46
CA SER A 480 -13.13 -33.87 30.69
C SER A 480 -13.06 -32.57 31.52
N LYS A 481 -13.89 -31.57 31.17
CA LYS A 481 -13.96 -30.30 31.92
C LYS A 481 -14.54 -30.48 33.32
N GLU A 482 -15.63 -31.24 33.45
CA GLU A 482 -16.31 -31.44 34.73
C GLU A 482 -15.46 -32.29 35.70
N TYR A 483 -14.66 -33.23 35.18
CA TYR A 483 -13.77 -34.08 35.97
C TYR A 483 -12.84 -33.27 36.88
N ASP A 484 -12.22 -32.21 36.38
CA ASP A 484 -11.31 -31.38 37.18
C ASP A 484 -12.01 -30.75 38.40
N SER A 485 -13.29 -30.39 38.24
CA SER A 485 -14.08 -29.79 39.32
C SER A 485 -14.61 -30.82 40.34
N LEU A 486 -14.92 -32.05 39.89
CA LEU A 486 -15.50 -33.10 40.74
C LEU A 486 -14.44 -33.94 41.45
N SER A 487 -13.27 -34.12 40.83
CA SER A 487 -12.16 -34.91 41.38
C SER A 487 -11.59 -34.34 42.68
N VAL A 488 -11.74 -33.02 42.92
CA VAL A 488 -11.29 -32.34 44.13
C VAL A 488 -12.34 -32.39 45.27
N ARG A 489 -13.61 -32.70 44.96
CA ARG A 489 -14.67 -32.78 45.99
C ARG A 489 -14.53 -34.04 46.84
N GLU A 490 -15.00 -33.95 48.08
CA GLU A 490 -15.10 -35.10 48.98
C GLU A 490 -15.99 -36.19 48.36
N GLY A 491 -15.50 -37.43 48.37
CA GLY A 491 -16.23 -38.57 47.82
C GLY A 491 -17.35 -39.01 48.76
N VAL A 492 -18.56 -39.17 48.21
CA VAL A 492 -19.74 -39.65 48.96
C VAL A 492 -19.66 -41.15 49.26
N PHE A 493 -18.84 -41.89 48.51
CA PHE A 493 -18.65 -43.33 48.65
C PHE A 493 -17.29 -43.63 49.29
N PRO A 494 -17.23 -44.09 50.56
CA PRO A 494 -15.95 -44.32 51.24
C PRO A 494 -15.04 -45.34 50.54
N ASP A 495 -15.65 -46.33 49.89
CA ASP A 495 -14.96 -47.42 49.21
C ASP A 495 -14.22 -46.97 47.93
N THR A 496 -14.87 -46.16 47.09
CA THR A 496 -14.22 -45.56 45.90
C THR A 496 -13.33 -44.36 46.27
N ALA A 497 -13.63 -43.64 47.35
CA ALA A 497 -12.76 -42.59 47.88
C ALA A 497 -11.39 -43.13 48.30
N LEU A 498 -11.33 -44.33 48.89
CA LEU A 498 -10.06 -44.99 49.21
C LEU A 498 -9.23 -45.27 47.95
N LEU A 499 -9.87 -45.74 46.87
CA LEU A 499 -9.20 -45.98 45.59
C LEU A 499 -8.71 -44.69 44.93
N ARG A 500 -9.50 -43.61 44.98
CA ARG A 500 -9.06 -42.27 44.53
C ARG A 500 -7.83 -41.80 45.29
N SER A 501 -7.83 -41.95 46.61
CA SER A 501 -6.68 -41.62 47.47
C SER A 501 -5.44 -42.44 47.11
N PHE A 502 -5.60 -43.74 46.84
CA PHE A 502 -4.50 -44.61 46.39
C PHE A 502 -3.87 -44.11 45.08
N VAL A 503 -4.70 -43.79 44.08
CA VAL A 503 -4.23 -43.25 42.79
C VAL A 503 -3.51 -41.91 42.98
N LYS A 504 -4.02 -41.04 43.86
CA LYS A 504 -3.39 -39.76 44.18
C LYS A 504 -2.02 -39.92 44.84
N LEU A 505 -1.88 -40.86 45.77
CA LEU A 505 -0.60 -41.16 46.43
C LEU A 505 0.44 -41.74 45.46
N GLN A 506 0.01 -42.52 44.46
CA GLN A 506 0.91 -42.98 43.39
C GLN A 506 1.57 -41.83 42.61
N GLY A 507 0.93 -40.66 42.55
CA GLY A 507 1.51 -39.46 41.92
C GLY A 507 2.84 -39.01 42.55
N ILE A 508 3.06 -39.29 43.85
CA ILE A 508 4.32 -38.98 44.55
C ILE A 508 5.46 -39.85 43.99
N GLN A 509 5.23 -41.15 43.86
CA GLN A 509 6.22 -42.09 43.31
C GLN A 509 6.49 -41.80 41.84
N GLN A 510 5.46 -41.47 41.07
CA GLN A 510 5.60 -41.06 39.67
C GLN A 510 6.49 -39.80 39.54
N LYS A 511 6.30 -38.80 40.39
CA LYS A 511 7.14 -37.60 40.40
C LYS A 511 8.60 -37.95 40.67
N GLN A 512 8.87 -38.79 41.67
CA GLN A 512 10.23 -39.23 41.99
C GLN A 512 10.87 -40.00 40.84
N LEU A 513 10.11 -40.88 40.19
CA LEU A 513 10.55 -41.64 39.02
C LEU A 513 10.93 -40.70 37.87
N ASN A 514 10.09 -39.71 37.57
CA ASN A 514 10.32 -38.73 36.51
C ASN A 514 11.51 -37.78 36.80
N GLU A 515 11.97 -37.69 38.05
CA GLU A 515 13.18 -36.93 38.41
C GLU A 515 14.50 -37.71 38.19
N ILE A 516 14.45 -39.04 37.97
CA ILE A 516 15.67 -39.88 37.89
C ILE A 516 16.60 -39.40 36.77
N SER A 517 16.06 -39.10 35.59
CA SER A 517 16.86 -38.64 34.44
C SER A 517 17.63 -37.35 34.78
N ASN A 518 16.97 -36.38 35.43
CA ASN A 518 17.60 -35.13 35.84
C ASN A 518 18.66 -35.35 36.92
N LYS A 519 18.37 -36.18 37.94
CA LYS A 519 19.32 -36.51 39.00
C LYS A 519 20.56 -37.21 38.44
N HIS A 520 20.37 -38.14 37.51
CA HIS A 520 21.48 -38.84 36.85
C HIS A 520 22.33 -37.89 36.00
N LEU A 521 21.71 -36.99 35.21
CA LEU A 521 22.45 -35.99 34.44
C LEU A 521 23.25 -35.05 35.34
N GLN A 522 22.62 -34.57 36.42
CA GLN A 522 23.29 -33.71 37.40
C GLN A 522 24.49 -34.44 38.02
N PHE A 523 24.32 -35.68 38.47
CA PHE A 523 25.40 -36.51 38.99
C PHE A 523 26.53 -36.70 37.96
N TYR A 524 26.18 -37.01 36.70
CA TYR A 524 27.17 -37.20 35.65
C TYR A 524 27.97 -35.93 35.36
N PHE A 525 27.33 -34.77 35.24
CA PHE A 525 28.03 -33.52 34.94
C PHE A 525 28.78 -32.94 36.15
N GLU A 526 28.17 -32.93 37.33
CA GLU A 526 28.73 -32.30 38.53
C GLU A 526 29.72 -33.20 39.26
N ASP A 527 29.47 -34.50 39.40
CA ASP A 527 30.30 -35.43 40.18
C ASP A 527 31.31 -36.22 39.33
N ILE A 528 30.89 -36.74 38.17
CA ILE A 528 31.78 -37.53 37.29
C ILE A 528 32.67 -36.63 36.44
N LEU A 529 32.06 -35.72 35.66
CA LEU A 529 32.80 -34.81 34.77
C LEU A 529 33.33 -33.55 35.47
N LYS A 530 32.90 -33.28 36.72
CA LYS A 530 33.33 -32.12 37.52
C LYS A 530 33.15 -30.77 36.82
N GLN A 531 32.13 -30.66 35.97
CA GLN A 531 31.80 -29.41 35.29
C GLN A 531 31.29 -28.37 36.30
N LYS A 532 31.78 -27.14 36.18
CA LYS A 532 31.33 -26.01 36.99
C LYS A 532 30.42 -25.11 36.17
N LYS A 533 29.27 -24.73 36.76
CA LYS A 533 28.40 -23.69 36.19
C LYS A 533 29.21 -22.39 36.10
N LYS A 534 29.14 -21.72 34.95
CA LYS A 534 29.80 -20.43 34.76
C LYS A 534 29.17 -19.40 35.70
N ASN A 535 30.02 -18.59 36.34
CA ASN A 535 29.57 -17.47 37.15
C ASN A 535 28.82 -16.45 36.28
N ALA A 536 27.87 -15.74 36.89
CA ALA A 536 27.19 -14.63 36.24
C ALA A 536 28.19 -13.54 35.82
N LYS A 537 28.02 -13.01 34.62
CA LYS A 537 28.79 -11.87 34.12
C LYS A 537 27.99 -10.59 34.38
N PRO A 538 28.56 -9.56 35.03
CA PRO A 538 27.83 -8.32 35.29
C PRO A 538 27.50 -7.62 33.97
N ASP A 539 26.27 -7.11 33.89
CA ASP A 539 25.81 -6.29 32.78
C ASP A 539 26.48 -4.92 32.78
N ARG A 540 26.44 -4.25 31.63
CA ARG A 540 26.96 -2.89 31.46
C ARG A 540 25.87 -2.00 30.89
N ALA A 541 25.80 -0.76 31.36
CA ALA A 541 24.87 0.26 30.89
C ALA A 541 25.59 1.59 30.67
N PHE A 542 25.07 2.40 29.75
CA PHE A 542 25.48 3.80 29.58
C PHE A 542 24.61 4.69 30.46
N ILE A 543 25.23 5.71 31.06
CA ILE A 543 24.54 6.71 31.88
C ILE A 543 24.77 8.07 31.23
N THR A 544 23.69 8.82 31.02
CA THR A 544 23.72 10.24 30.66
C THR A 544 23.39 11.06 31.91
N ALA A 545 24.19 12.07 32.20
CA ALA A 545 24.02 12.94 33.36
C ALA A 545 24.15 14.40 32.94
N GLU A 546 23.25 15.25 33.44
CA GLU A 546 23.30 16.70 33.24
C GLU A 546 23.68 17.39 34.54
N LEU A 547 24.54 18.40 34.46
CA LEU A 547 24.92 19.20 35.62
C LEU A 547 23.80 20.17 35.97
N ALA A 548 23.39 20.17 37.25
CA ALA A 548 22.40 21.12 37.76
C ALA A 548 22.89 22.59 37.66
N LYS A 549 24.20 22.81 37.80
CA LYS A 549 24.87 24.09 37.62
C LYS A 549 25.67 24.07 36.32
N LYS A 550 25.43 25.04 35.44
CA LYS A 550 25.99 25.07 34.07
C LYS A 550 27.28 25.89 33.92
N ASP A 551 27.82 26.36 35.03
CA ASP A 551 28.99 27.25 35.13
C ASP A 551 30.29 26.52 35.49
N ASN A 552 30.24 25.22 35.81
CA ASN A 552 31.43 24.46 36.24
C ASN A 552 31.44 23.02 35.71
N THR A 553 32.58 22.34 35.86
CA THR A 553 32.74 20.89 35.62
C THR A 553 32.58 20.08 36.91
N PHE A 554 32.30 18.79 36.79
CA PHE A 554 32.18 17.86 37.92
C PHE A 554 32.93 16.56 37.64
N GLU A 555 33.79 16.13 38.55
CA GLU A 555 34.48 14.84 38.46
C GLU A 555 33.64 13.73 39.08
N LEU A 556 33.16 12.81 38.25
CA LEU A 556 32.51 11.57 38.69
C LEU A 556 33.57 10.50 38.94
N ALA A 557 33.89 10.24 40.21
CA ALA A 557 34.88 9.24 40.60
C ALA A 557 34.56 7.81 40.13
N GLN A 558 35.58 7.00 39.91
CA GLN A 558 35.45 5.56 39.67
C GLN A 558 34.81 4.84 40.86
N GLY A 559 33.96 3.84 40.61
CA GLY A 559 33.27 3.07 41.65
C GLY A 559 32.05 3.77 42.24
N THR A 560 31.65 4.94 41.72
CA THR A 560 30.40 5.60 42.11
C THR A 560 29.22 4.69 41.80
N LEU A 561 28.36 4.45 42.79
CA LEU A 561 27.22 3.53 42.70
C LEU A 561 25.96 4.25 42.21
N PHE A 562 25.23 3.58 41.31
CA PHE A 562 23.96 4.03 40.74
C PHE A 562 22.88 2.98 41.00
N ASN A 563 21.75 3.42 41.54
CA ASN A 563 20.59 2.57 41.77
C ASN A 563 19.78 2.41 40.48
N ALA A 564 19.50 1.16 40.08
CA ALA A 564 18.72 0.80 38.89
C ALA A 564 17.41 0.06 39.25
N GLY A 565 16.92 0.24 40.47
CA GLY A 565 15.67 -0.36 40.94
C GLY A 565 15.90 -1.66 41.70
N VAL A 566 14.93 -2.58 41.65
CA VAL A 566 15.00 -3.87 42.33
C VAL A 566 14.70 -5.02 41.37
N ASP A 567 15.27 -6.19 41.65
CA ASP A 567 14.96 -7.42 40.92
C ASP A 567 13.58 -8.00 41.33
N ALA A 568 13.18 -9.10 40.70
CA ALA A 568 11.92 -9.80 41.01
C ALA A 568 11.80 -10.25 42.47
N ASN A 569 12.93 -10.39 43.18
CA ASN A 569 13.00 -10.75 44.60
C ASN A 569 13.08 -9.51 45.51
N LYS A 570 12.87 -8.30 44.97
CA LYS A 570 12.97 -7.01 45.66
C LYS A 570 14.38 -6.66 46.17
N LYS A 571 15.44 -7.26 45.62
CA LYS A 571 16.84 -6.89 45.93
C LYS A 571 17.31 -5.74 45.04
N PRO A 572 18.09 -4.77 45.57
CA PRO A 572 18.54 -3.62 44.77
C PRO A 572 19.49 -4.02 43.65
N ILE A 573 19.28 -3.45 42.46
CA ILE A 573 20.18 -3.57 41.31
C ILE A 573 21.08 -2.34 41.30
N THR A 574 22.39 -2.54 41.46
CA THR A 574 23.37 -1.44 41.51
C THR A 574 24.38 -1.53 40.37
N PHE A 575 24.59 -0.41 39.68
CA PHE A 575 25.68 -0.24 38.71
C PHE A 575 26.81 0.60 39.34
N GLN A 576 28.05 0.41 38.86
CA GLN A 576 29.19 1.21 39.30
C GLN A 576 29.90 1.87 38.10
N SER A 577 30.38 3.10 38.27
CA SER A 577 31.23 3.74 37.25
C SER A 577 32.53 2.98 37.07
N LEU A 578 32.90 2.71 35.81
CA LEU A 578 34.11 1.92 35.49
C LEU A 578 35.41 2.74 35.55
N LYS A 579 35.33 4.07 35.45
CA LYS A 579 36.47 4.99 35.45
C LYS A 579 36.06 6.38 35.95
N SER A 580 37.02 7.18 36.42
CA SER A 580 36.78 8.60 36.70
C SER A 580 36.45 9.34 35.41
N THR A 581 35.44 10.22 35.42
CA THR A 581 34.97 10.96 34.23
C THR A 581 34.61 12.40 34.60
N ASN A 582 35.17 13.38 33.88
CA ASN A 582 34.82 14.78 34.02
C ASN A 582 33.58 15.13 33.18
N LEU A 583 32.51 15.52 33.85
CA LEU A 583 31.27 16.01 33.24
C LEU A 583 31.36 17.54 33.06
N ASN A 584 30.80 18.04 31.98
CA ASN A 584 30.76 19.47 31.64
C ASN A 584 29.32 19.87 31.22
N PRO A 585 28.99 21.17 31.13
CA PRO A 585 27.63 21.63 30.85
C PRO A 585 27.25 21.57 29.35
N GLY A 586 28.12 21.03 28.48
CA GLY A 586 27.85 20.88 27.06
C GLY A 586 26.65 19.97 26.81
N SER A 587 25.78 20.39 25.89
CA SER A 587 24.60 19.62 25.50
C SER A 587 24.40 19.69 23.99
N ILE A 588 23.85 18.63 23.41
CA ILE A 588 23.47 18.61 22.00
C ILE A 588 22.09 19.26 21.88
N THR A 589 22.06 20.51 21.41
CA THR A 589 20.84 21.32 21.30
C THR A 589 19.94 20.93 20.13
N GLY A 590 20.51 20.30 19.10
CA GLY A 590 19.79 19.81 17.93
C GLY A 590 20.69 18.98 17.01
N GLY A 591 20.06 18.23 16.11
CA GLY A 591 20.73 17.54 15.01
C GLY A 591 19.85 17.64 13.77
N PHE A 592 20.45 17.52 12.60
CA PHE A 592 19.72 17.46 11.34
C PHE A 592 20.28 16.31 10.51
N THR A 593 19.40 15.66 9.76
CA THR A 593 19.79 14.74 8.69
C THR A 593 19.51 15.41 7.35
N LEU A 594 20.28 15.05 6.33
CA LEU A 594 20.13 15.55 4.97
C LEU A 594 19.97 14.35 4.05
N VAL A 595 18.82 14.26 3.38
CA VAL A 595 18.49 13.20 2.42
C VAL A 595 18.56 13.75 1.02
N GLN A 596 19.15 12.96 0.12
CA GLN A 596 19.16 13.23 -1.30
C GLN A 596 18.06 12.43 -2.01
N ASN A 597 17.26 13.09 -2.85
CA ASN A 597 16.32 12.43 -3.75
C ASN A 597 16.62 12.77 -5.19
N LYS A 598 16.68 11.76 -6.07
CA LYS A 598 16.89 11.98 -7.50
C LYS A 598 15.57 11.82 -8.24
N ASN A 599 15.11 12.88 -8.89
CA ASN A 599 13.91 12.85 -9.71
C ASN A 599 14.15 11.94 -10.93
N PRO A 600 13.34 10.88 -11.14
CA PRO A 600 13.55 9.93 -12.22
C PRO A 600 13.31 10.52 -13.61
N ASN A 601 12.54 11.61 -13.74
CA ASN A 601 12.17 12.18 -15.04
C ASN A 601 13.26 13.08 -15.63
N ASN A 602 13.83 13.97 -14.81
CA ASN A 602 14.83 14.95 -15.26
C ASN A 602 16.24 14.68 -14.71
N GLY A 603 16.39 13.71 -13.81
CA GLY A 603 17.66 13.36 -13.18
C GLY A 603 18.17 14.36 -12.13
N LEU A 604 17.42 15.42 -11.84
CA LEU A 604 17.79 16.45 -10.87
C LEU A 604 17.63 15.94 -9.43
N ILE A 605 18.42 16.52 -8.54
CA ILE A 605 18.57 16.13 -7.15
C ILE A 605 17.88 17.16 -6.26
N SER A 606 16.97 16.72 -5.38
CA SER A 606 16.44 17.53 -4.28
C SER A 606 17.08 17.12 -2.96
N LEU A 607 17.32 18.10 -2.08
CA LEU A 607 17.84 17.88 -0.74
C LEU A 607 16.75 18.11 0.29
N TYR A 608 16.62 17.22 1.26
CA TYR A 608 15.63 17.33 2.33
C TYR A 608 16.32 17.31 3.68
N LYS A 609 16.18 18.40 4.44
CA LYS A 609 16.73 18.51 5.78
C LYS A 609 15.66 18.16 6.81
N THR A 610 15.92 17.15 7.62
CA THR A 610 15.00 16.71 8.67
C THR A 610 15.60 16.97 10.05
N PRO A 611 14.90 17.68 10.96
CA PRO A 611 15.38 17.86 12.32
C PRO A 611 15.31 16.56 13.13
N VAL A 612 16.41 16.20 13.77
CA VAL A 612 16.45 15.12 14.76
C VAL A 612 15.98 15.70 16.09
N VAL A 613 14.72 15.39 16.45
CA VAL A 613 14.11 15.88 17.68
C VAL A 613 14.74 15.20 18.90
N LYS A 614 15.44 15.98 19.74
CA LYS A 614 16.12 15.54 20.98
C LYS A 614 17.11 14.38 20.75
N PRO A 615 18.22 14.62 20.03
CA PRO A 615 19.19 13.57 19.70
C PRO A 615 19.87 12.98 20.95
N SER A 616 19.88 13.69 22.07
CA SER A 616 20.45 13.19 23.33
C SER A 616 19.52 12.27 24.13
N LEU A 617 18.25 12.12 23.74
CA LEU A 617 17.26 11.35 24.50
C LEU A 617 17.05 9.97 23.89
N LEU A 618 17.28 8.93 24.69
CA LEU A 618 16.88 7.56 24.35
C LEU A 618 15.36 7.49 24.23
N LYS A 619 14.87 7.26 23.02
CA LYS A 619 13.46 6.97 22.77
C LYS A 619 13.27 5.46 22.77
N LYS A 620 12.17 5.02 23.38
CA LYS A 620 11.71 3.64 23.33
C LYS A 620 10.32 3.61 22.73
N ASP A 621 10.02 2.57 21.96
CA ASP A 621 8.65 2.29 21.55
C ASP A 621 7.82 1.72 22.72
N LYS A 622 6.54 1.43 22.46
CA LYS A 622 5.61 0.87 23.45
C LYS A 622 6.02 -0.52 23.94
N THR A 623 6.92 -1.21 23.23
CA THR A 623 7.46 -2.52 23.60
C THR A 623 8.75 -2.41 24.41
N GLY A 624 9.26 -1.18 24.62
CA GLY A 624 10.50 -0.91 25.33
C GLY A 624 11.76 -1.02 24.46
N LYS A 625 11.62 -1.25 23.15
CA LYS A 625 12.75 -1.31 22.22
C LYS A 625 13.29 0.09 21.95
N ILE A 626 14.61 0.23 21.96
CA ILE A 626 15.29 1.49 21.66
C ILE A 626 15.05 1.87 20.19
N LEU A 627 14.53 3.08 19.98
CA LEU A 627 14.32 3.68 18.67
C LEU A 627 15.57 4.44 18.26
N GLY A 628 16.24 3.94 17.22
CA GLY A 628 17.24 4.73 16.49
C GLY A 628 16.56 5.71 15.53
N TRP A 629 17.33 6.64 14.98
CA TRP A 629 16.92 7.42 13.82
C TRP A 629 17.83 7.09 12.64
N GLU A 630 17.35 7.34 11.43
CA GLU A 630 18.10 7.09 10.21
C GLU A 630 19.17 8.17 10.04
N THR A 631 20.43 7.81 10.25
CA THR A 631 21.56 8.77 10.33
C THR A 631 21.73 9.63 9.09
N PHE A 632 21.33 9.13 7.92
CA PHE A 632 21.36 9.84 6.64
C PHE A 632 19.97 10.29 6.18
N GLY A 633 19.04 10.35 7.14
CA GLY A 633 17.62 10.60 6.95
C GLY A 633 16.88 9.45 6.28
N GLY A 634 15.56 9.59 6.19
CA GLY A 634 14.69 8.51 5.79
C GLY A 634 13.76 8.79 4.64
N ASN A 635 12.72 7.96 4.53
CA ASN A 635 11.72 8.12 3.49
C ASN A 635 11.17 9.54 3.48
N ILE A 636 11.26 10.17 2.31
CA ILE A 636 10.78 11.53 2.11
C ILE A 636 9.26 11.44 1.95
N GLU A 637 8.54 12.09 2.86
CA GLU A 637 7.09 12.23 2.77
C GLU A 637 6.74 13.38 1.80
N ASP A 638 5.58 13.30 1.13
CA ASP A 638 5.14 14.30 0.15
C ASP A 638 5.01 15.73 0.72
N SER A 639 4.90 15.86 2.05
CA SER A 639 4.87 17.15 2.75
C SER A 639 6.23 17.80 2.96
N ASN A 640 7.33 17.10 2.71
CA ASN A 640 8.66 17.64 2.92
C ASN A 640 9.01 18.65 1.83
N ILE A 641 9.41 19.85 2.24
CA ILE A 641 9.85 20.91 1.34
C ILE A 641 11.36 20.72 1.11
N PRO A 642 11.84 20.69 -0.15
CA PRO A 642 13.26 20.61 -0.41
C PRO A 642 13.96 21.88 0.05
N GLU A 643 15.18 21.72 0.56
CA GLU A 643 16.05 22.85 0.91
C GLU A 643 16.52 23.56 -0.35
N SER A 644 16.30 24.87 -0.37
CA SER A 644 16.72 25.75 -1.45
C SER A 644 18.17 26.18 -1.28
N MET A 645 18.93 26.21 -2.37
CA MET A 645 20.27 26.81 -2.41
C MET A 645 20.35 27.78 -3.57
N GLY A 646 21.23 28.77 -3.51
CA GLY A 646 21.29 29.79 -4.55
C GLY A 646 22.44 30.75 -4.38
N PHE A 647 22.45 31.77 -5.23
CA PHE A 647 23.36 32.90 -5.10
C PHE A 647 22.63 34.20 -5.37
N ALA A 648 23.22 35.30 -4.89
CA ALA A 648 22.70 36.63 -5.06
C ALA A 648 23.82 37.57 -5.54
N VAL A 649 23.48 38.46 -6.47
CA VAL A 649 24.40 39.43 -7.08
C VAL A 649 23.88 40.83 -6.78
N ALA A 650 24.67 41.62 -6.08
CA ALA A 650 24.38 43.04 -5.84
C ALA A 650 25.10 43.89 -6.90
N SER A 651 24.37 44.82 -7.53
CA SER A 651 24.96 45.70 -8.57
C SER A 651 24.19 47.01 -8.70
N PRO A 652 24.87 48.15 -8.92
CA PRO A 652 24.19 49.40 -9.26
C PRO A 652 23.40 49.31 -10.58
N MET A 653 23.73 48.36 -11.46
CA MET A 653 22.96 48.10 -12.68
C MET A 653 21.51 47.72 -12.37
N PHE A 654 21.23 47.15 -11.19
CA PHE A 654 19.90 46.74 -10.76
C PHE A 654 19.11 47.86 -10.09
N TYR A 655 19.63 49.09 -9.96
CA TYR A 655 18.83 50.21 -9.46
C TYR A 655 17.86 50.67 -10.54
N LEU A 656 16.60 50.21 -10.48
CA LEU A 656 15.60 50.34 -11.56
C LEU A 656 14.24 50.74 -10.99
N LYS A 657 13.97 52.05 -10.90
CA LYS A 657 12.84 52.58 -10.15
C LYS A 657 11.52 52.49 -10.90
N GLU A 658 11.54 52.77 -12.20
CA GLU A 658 10.31 52.89 -13.00
C GLU A 658 10.56 52.69 -14.51
N GLY A 659 9.51 52.89 -15.30
CA GLY A 659 9.53 52.66 -16.75
C GLY A 659 9.49 51.18 -17.11
N LEU A 660 9.56 50.91 -18.42
CA LEU A 660 9.71 49.55 -18.93
C LEU A 660 11.19 49.20 -18.86
N ARG A 661 11.52 48.18 -18.06
CA ARG A 661 12.90 47.79 -17.76
C ARG A 661 13.16 46.40 -18.34
N ILE A 662 14.13 46.31 -19.23
CA ILE A 662 14.59 45.05 -19.82
C ILE A 662 16.01 44.81 -19.31
N ILE A 663 16.22 43.68 -18.66
CA ILE A 663 17.50 43.27 -18.10
C ILE A 663 17.95 42.01 -18.84
N THR A 664 19.16 42.03 -19.37
CA THR A 664 19.78 40.85 -19.98
C THR A 664 21.00 40.47 -19.15
N LEU A 665 20.94 39.29 -18.53
CA LEU A 665 22.00 38.68 -17.74
C LEU A 665 22.65 37.58 -18.56
N LYS A 666 23.91 37.80 -18.95
CA LYS A 666 24.73 36.78 -19.59
C LYS A 666 25.73 36.22 -18.58
N LEU A 667 25.50 34.98 -18.16
CA LEU A 667 26.39 34.23 -17.28
C LEU A 667 27.24 33.28 -18.13
N THR A 668 28.57 33.42 -18.08
CA THR A 668 29.49 32.48 -18.71
C THR A 668 30.08 31.57 -17.65
N PHE A 669 29.99 30.27 -17.87
CA PHE A 669 30.49 29.21 -16.98
C PHE A 669 31.81 28.65 -17.50
N LYS A 670 32.62 28.10 -16.59
CA LYS A 670 33.88 27.44 -16.95
C LYS A 670 33.65 26.17 -17.78
N GLU A 671 32.53 25.50 -17.56
CA GLU A 671 32.16 24.23 -18.19
C GLU A 671 30.73 24.32 -18.75
N ALA A 672 30.38 23.38 -19.62
CA ALA A 672 29.04 23.31 -20.19
C ALA A 672 28.00 23.03 -19.10
N ILE A 673 26.90 23.78 -19.15
CA ILE A 673 25.83 23.68 -18.15
C ILE A 673 24.61 22.95 -18.70
N ASN A 674 23.88 22.26 -17.83
CA ASN A 674 22.54 21.77 -18.15
C ASN A 674 21.52 22.89 -17.94
N GLN A 675 20.94 23.38 -19.03
CA GLN A 675 19.99 24.49 -19.00
C GLN A 675 18.67 24.17 -18.28
N VAL A 676 18.30 22.89 -18.18
CA VAL A 676 17.10 22.46 -17.44
C VAL A 676 17.15 22.92 -15.98
N LEU A 677 18.33 22.91 -15.36
CA LEU A 677 18.52 23.42 -13.99
C LEU A 677 18.08 24.88 -13.83
N PHE A 678 18.33 25.71 -14.83
CA PHE A 678 18.02 27.14 -14.80
C PHE A 678 16.56 27.42 -15.20
N ASN A 679 15.92 26.52 -15.95
CA ASN A 679 14.47 26.60 -16.18
C ASN A 679 13.67 26.32 -14.91
N GLU A 680 14.19 25.48 -14.01
CA GLU A 680 13.56 25.13 -12.72
C GLU A 680 13.98 26.07 -11.57
N ALA A 681 14.75 27.12 -11.86
CA ALA A 681 15.21 28.08 -10.85
C ALA A 681 14.16 29.17 -10.59
N ASN A 682 14.12 29.66 -9.35
CA ASN A 682 13.37 30.82 -8.95
C ASN A 682 14.25 32.07 -9.01
N TYR A 683 13.71 33.15 -9.56
CA TYR A 683 14.42 34.40 -9.74
C TYR A 683 13.74 35.53 -9.00
N PHE A 684 14.53 36.39 -8.37
CA PHE A 684 14.03 37.51 -7.58
C PHE A 684 14.87 38.77 -7.78
N PHE A 685 14.22 39.92 -7.63
CA PHE A 685 14.89 41.19 -7.43
C PHE A 685 14.59 41.73 -6.02
N SER A 686 15.50 42.52 -5.45
CA SER A 686 15.23 43.20 -4.19
C SER A 686 14.34 44.41 -4.39
N THR A 687 13.40 44.60 -3.47
CA THR A 687 12.75 45.88 -3.24
C THR A 687 13.28 46.49 -1.93
N GLU A 688 12.76 47.63 -1.52
CA GLU A 688 13.09 48.24 -0.24
C GLU A 688 12.83 47.30 0.97
N LYS A 689 11.83 46.41 0.87
CA LYS A 689 11.29 45.63 2.01
C LYS A 689 11.23 44.12 1.81
N GLU A 690 11.04 43.64 0.58
CA GLU A 690 10.82 42.22 0.27
C GLU A 690 11.46 41.78 -1.05
N TRP A 691 11.57 40.47 -1.26
CA TRP A 691 11.94 39.90 -2.55
C TRP A 691 10.77 40.03 -3.53
N LEU A 692 11.03 40.60 -4.71
CA LEU A 692 10.10 40.61 -5.83
C LEU A 692 10.29 39.31 -6.64
N PRO A 693 9.36 38.34 -6.59
CA PRO A 693 9.44 37.13 -7.39
C PRO A 693 9.17 37.41 -8.87
N LEU A 694 9.92 36.73 -9.74
CA LEU A 694 9.76 36.82 -11.20
C LEU A 694 9.07 35.56 -11.75
N THR A 695 8.13 35.76 -12.67
CA THR A 695 7.40 34.63 -13.30
C THR A 695 8.03 34.20 -14.62
N GLN A 696 7.97 32.91 -14.97
CA GLN A 696 8.48 32.47 -16.27
C GLN A 696 7.53 32.95 -17.38
N LYS A 697 8.07 33.37 -18.53
CA LYS A 697 7.28 33.78 -19.69
C LYS A 697 6.39 32.62 -20.18
N PRO A 698 5.07 32.80 -20.28
CA PRO A 698 4.17 31.75 -20.78
C PRO A 698 4.42 31.45 -22.27
N GLN A 699 4.27 30.18 -22.67
CA GLN A 699 4.57 29.68 -24.02
C GLN A 699 3.57 30.13 -25.11
N GLU A 700 2.36 30.58 -24.75
CA GLU A 700 1.34 31.04 -25.70
C GLU A 700 0.66 32.36 -25.26
N GLY A 701 0.57 33.33 -26.17
CA GLY A 701 -0.65 34.12 -26.33
C GLY A 701 -0.93 35.36 -25.45
N LEU A 702 0.03 36.03 -24.80
CA LEU A 702 -0.22 37.35 -24.19
C LEU A 702 0.56 38.48 -24.88
N SER A 703 -0.15 39.32 -25.62
CA SER A 703 0.40 40.46 -26.39
C SER A 703 0.51 41.78 -25.61
N ASN A 704 0.08 41.85 -24.34
CA ASN A 704 0.10 43.08 -23.56
C ASN A 704 1.14 43.03 -22.41
N PHE A 705 2.37 43.43 -22.74
CA PHE A 705 3.56 43.37 -21.88
C PHE A 705 3.71 44.53 -20.86
N THR A 706 2.74 45.44 -20.75
CA THR A 706 2.94 46.69 -19.99
C THR A 706 2.84 46.52 -18.48
N GLY A 707 2.18 45.48 -17.96
CA GLY A 707 1.91 45.31 -16.52
C GLY A 707 2.49 44.08 -15.83
N ALA A 708 3.22 43.21 -16.54
CA ALA A 708 3.74 41.94 -16.00
C ALA A 708 5.25 41.98 -15.77
N ASN A 709 5.73 41.15 -14.84
CA ASN A 709 7.15 40.79 -14.72
C ASN A 709 7.35 39.37 -15.26
N PHE A 710 8.36 39.15 -16.11
CA PHE A 710 8.67 37.80 -16.56
C PHE A 710 10.13 37.62 -16.94
N TRP A 711 10.57 36.36 -16.95
CA TRP A 711 11.88 35.96 -17.41
C TRP A 711 11.79 34.89 -18.49
N GLU A 712 12.75 34.88 -19.40
CA GLU A 712 12.96 33.84 -20.40
C GLU A 712 14.46 33.57 -20.58
N ILE A 713 14.83 32.31 -20.76
CA ILE A 713 16.18 31.95 -21.19
C ILE A 713 16.19 32.01 -22.72
N LEU A 714 17.06 32.85 -23.27
CA LEU A 714 17.19 33.01 -24.72
C LEU A 714 17.85 31.75 -25.31
N PRO A 715 17.38 31.26 -26.48
CA PRO A 715 17.92 30.05 -27.09
C PRO A 715 19.43 30.15 -27.32
N SER A 716 20.16 29.10 -26.97
CA SER A 716 21.55 28.90 -27.34
C SER A 716 21.75 27.49 -27.88
N GLN A 717 22.93 27.20 -28.45
CA GLN A 717 23.31 25.84 -28.85
C GLN A 717 23.18 24.86 -27.66
N GLU A 718 22.79 23.60 -27.92
CA GLU A 718 22.47 22.56 -26.89
C GLU A 718 23.60 22.29 -25.87
N LYS A 719 24.85 22.55 -26.24
CA LYS A 719 26.00 22.58 -25.33
C LYS A 719 26.59 23.98 -25.29
N SER A 720 26.08 24.80 -24.40
CA SER A 720 26.57 26.15 -24.18
C SER A 720 27.21 26.28 -22.81
N ASN A 721 28.35 26.98 -22.76
CA ASN A 721 28.94 27.47 -21.52
C ASN A 721 28.31 28.81 -21.10
N GLU A 722 27.26 29.26 -21.80
CA GLU A 722 26.62 30.54 -21.58
C GLU A 722 25.12 30.36 -21.29
N LEU A 723 24.64 31.09 -20.29
CA LEU A 723 23.22 31.29 -19.99
C LEU A 723 22.87 32.74 -20.25
N ASN A 724 21.92 32.98 -21.15
CA ASN A 724 21.40 34.31 -21.46
C ASN A 724 19.97 34.41 -20.90
N LEU A 725 19.84 35.05 -19.74
CA LEU A 725 18.57 35.26 -19.07
C LEU A 725 18.06 36.67 -19.37
N LYS A 726 16.92 36.77 -20.03
CA LYS A 726 16.24 38.04 -20.30
C LYS A 726 15.08 38.19 -19.33
N ILE A 727 15.03 39.33 -18.65
CA ILE A 727 14.01 39.69 -17.67
C ILE A 727 13.35 40.98 -18.12
N ILE A 728 12.03 41.05 -18.04
CA ILE A 728 11.24 42.24 -18.35
C ILE A 728 10.42 42.59 -17.11
N LEU A 729 10.53 43.85 -16.66
CA LEU A 729 9.70 44.43 -15.62
C LEU A 729 8.81 45.51 -16.26
N GLY A 730 7.50 45.28 -16.24
CA GLY A 730 6.50 46.22 -16.75
C GLY A 730 6.50 47.56 -16.02
N VAL A 731 5.78 48.54 -16.58
CA VAL A 731 5.75 49.92 -16.05
C VAL A 731 5.06 50.04 -14.69
N THR A 732 4.25 49.05 -14.31
CA THR A 732 3.53 49.01 -13.02
C THR A 732 4.26 48.21 -11.93
N GLU A 733 5.38 47.55 -12.28
CA GLU A 733 6.09 46.68 -11.34
C GLU A 733 6.89 47.50 -10.31
N LYS A 734 7.03 46.97 -9.09
CA LYS A 734 7.71 47.68 -7.98
C LYS A 734 9.14 48.12 -8.37
N PRO A 735 9.65 49.22 -7.77
CA PRO A 735 11.04 49.61 -7.90
C PRO A 735 12.01 48.51 -7.48
N VAL A 736 13.07 48.28 -8.27
CA VAL A 736 14.20 47.45 -7.85
C VAL A 736 15.19 48.35 -7.11
N GLU A 737 15.27 48.15 -5.80
CA GLU A 737 16.00 49.01 -4.87
C GLU A 737 16.74 48.18 -3.84
N LYS A 738 17.69 48.80 -3.12
CA LYS A 738 18.39 48.12 -2.02
C LYS A 738 17.42 47.85 -0.86
N PHE A 739 17.64 46.75 -0.16
CA PHE A 739 16.92 46.48 1.08
C PHE A 739 17.26 47.48 2.18
N ILE A 740 16.26 47.97 2.92
CA ILE A 740 16.49 48.58 4.24
C ILE A 740 16.99 47.51 5.21
N LYS A 741 16.33 46.35 5.21
CA LYS A 741 16.69 45.17 5.99
C LYS A 741 16.45 43.93 5.15
N ASN A 742 17.51 43.25 4.77
CA ASN A 742 17.44 42.04 3.97
C ASN A 742 16.78 40.89 4.78
N PRO A 743 15.72 40.24 4.27
CA PRO A 743 15.09 39.10 4.93
C PRO A 743 16.04 37.91 5.15
N ASP A 744 17.06 37.77 4.31
CA ASP A 744 18.04 36.66 4.36
C ASP A 744 19.26 36.98 5.25
N GLY A 745 19.29 38.16 5.89
CA GLY A 745 20.25 38.48 6.96
C GLY A 745 21.62 39.07 6.55
N TYR A 746 21.95 39.08 5.25
CA TYR A 746 23.20 39.70 4.75
C TYR A 746 23.01 41.15 4.27
N LYS A 747 24.07 41.96 4.34
CA LYS A 747 24.05 43.39 4.02
C LYS A 747 24.49 43.66 2.56
N SER A 748 23.86 44.63 1.91
CA SER A 748 24.24 45.13 0.59
C SER A 748 23.87 46.61 0.46
N ASP A 749 24.74 47.41 -0.14
CA ASP A 749 24.48 48.82 -0.44
C ASP A 749 23.78 49.02 -1.79
N TRP A 750 23.70 47.96 -2.61
CA TRP A 750 23.07 47.96 -3.93
C TRP A 750 21.87 47.02 -3.99
N PRO A 751 20.94 47.25 -4.94
CA PRO A 751 19.89 46.29 -5.25
C PRO A 751 20.48 44.95 -5.70
N ILE A 752 19.71 43.88 -5.46
CA ILE A 752 20.17 42.50 -5.50
C ILE A 752 19.28 41.70 -6.44
N PHE A 753 19.91 40.93 -7.31
CA PHE A 753 19.29 39.84 -8.04
C PHE A 753 19.59 38.52 -7.33
N LYS A 754 18.58 37.69 -7.06
CA LYS A 754 18.73 36.37 -6.44
C LYS A 754 18.27 35.27 -7.39
N MET A 755 19.08 34.22 -7.51
CA MET A 755 18.78 32.99 -8.22
C MET A 755 18.80 31.83 -7.23
N GLU A 756 17.67 31.13 -7.10
CA GLU A 756 17.43 30.11 -6.08
C GLU A 756 16.98 28.80 -6.74
N PHE A 757 17.54 27.68 -6.30
CA PHE A 757 17.37 26.35 -6.86
C PHE A 757 16.83 25.41 -5.78
N ASN A 758 15.76 24.67 -6.12
CA ASN A 758 15.20 23.60 -5.27
C ASN A 758 15.65 22.21 -5.74
N GLN A 759 16.32 22.15 -6.89
CA GLN A 759 16.84 20.94 -7.51
C GLN A 759 18.24 21.22 -8.08
N PHE A 760 19.09 20.20 -8.15
CA PHE A 760 20.50 20.33 -8.51
C PHE A 760 20.92 19.23 -9.50
N ASN A 761 21.85 19.51 -10.41
CA ASN A 761 22.40 18.45 -11.27
C ASN A 761 23.34 17.51 -10.51
N GLN A 762 24.24 18.10 -9.72
CA GLN A 762 25.27 17.41 -8.95
C GLN A 762 25.69 18.28 -7.76
N LEU A 763 26.15 17.65 -6.68
CA LEU A 763 26.57 18.34 -5.45
C LEU A 763 28.09 18.46 -5.33
N GLU A 764 28.84 17.52 -5.91
CA GLU A 764 30.29 17.46 -5.78
C GLU A 764 31.00 18.55 -6.60
N ASN A 765 30.48 18.86 -7.79
CA ASN A 765 31.08 19.79 -8.75
C ASN A 765 30.05 20.81 -9.26
N PRO A 766 29.65 21.81 -8.45
CA PRO A 766 28.68 22.81 -8.89
C PRO A 766 29.24 23.64 -10.07
N PRO A 767 28.40 24.10 -11.01
CA PRO A 767 28.83 24.96 -12.10
C PRO A 767 29.55 26.23 -11.60
N VAL A 768 30.71 26.52 -12.17
CA VAL A 768 31.52 27.69 -11.80
C VAL A 768 31.26 28.83 -12.79
N ILE A 769 30.76 29.96 -12.30
CA ILE A 769 30.58 31.17 -13.09
C ILE A 769 31.93 31.87 -13.26
N SER A 770 32.33 32.11 -14.49
CA SER A 770 33.55 32.85 -14.86
C SER A 770 33.29 34.34 -15.03
N THR A 771 32.17 34.71 -15.66
CA THR A 771 31.80 36.11 -15.88
C THR A 771 30.28 36.30 -15.78
N ILE A 772 29.89 37.51 -15.36
CA ILE A 772 28.51 37.99 -15.37
C ILE A 772 28.50 39.31 -16.13
N ASN A 773 27.83 39.34 -17.28
CA ASN A 773 27.57 40.57 -18.01
C ASN A 773 26.11 40.99 -17.79
N ILE A 774 25.92 42.25 -17.41
CA ILE A 774 24.62 42.81 -17.08
C ILE A 774 24.36 43.95 -18.06
N GLN A 775 23.35 43.78 -18.91
CA GLN A 775 22.84 44.84 -19.77
C GLN A 775 21.44 45.25 -19.30
N VAL A 776 21.15 46.54 -19.34
CA VAL A 776 19.87 47.10 -18.93
C VAL A 776 19.42 48.12 -19.96
N ASP A 777 18.18 47.97 -20.43
CA ASP A 777 17.50 48.92 -21.28
C ASP A 777 16.25 49.43 -20.55
N VAL A 778 16.19 50.74 -20.29
CA VAL A 778 15.06 51.39 -19.61
C VAL A 778 14.41 52.39 -20.56
N SER A 779 13.09 52.32 -20.71
CA SER A 779 12.32 53.25 -21.53
C SER A 779 11.18 53.88 -20.72
N ASN A 780 10.80 55.11 -21.10
CA ASN A 780 9.75 55.91 -20.46
C ASN A 780 10.01 56.25 -18.99
N LEU A 781 11.28 56.48 -18.61
CA LEU A 781 11.65 57.04 -17.31
C LEU A 781 11.26 58.53 -17.26
N LYS A 782 10.55 58.95 -16.21
CA LYS A 782 10.02 60.29 -15.98
C LYS A 782 10.52 60.91 -14.66
N SER A 783 11.04 60.12 -13.74
CA SER A 783 11.58 60.50 -12.45
C SER A 783 13.02 60.96 -12.58
N PHE A 784 13.20 62.18 -13.08
CA PHE A 784 14.49 62.87 -13.12
C PHE A 784 14.32 64.33 -12.73
N SER A 785 15.41 64.93 -12.29
CA SER A 785 15.51 66.35 -12.00
C SER A 785 16.04 67.09 -13.22
N LEU A 786 15.46 68.25 -13.51
CA LEU A 786 15.92 69.15 -14.56
C LEU A 786 16.32 70.48 -13.93
N SER A 787 17.40 71.07 -14.41
CA SER A 787 17.78 72.44 -14.07
C SER A 787 18.52 73.10 -15.21
N ASN A 788 18.50 74.43 -15.26
CA ASN A 788 19.39 75.23 -16.10
C ASN A 788 20.15 76.23 -15.22
N ASP A 789 20.86 77.16 -15.84
CA ASP A 789 21.64 78.20 -15.14
C ASP A 789 20.80 79.09 -14.20
N PHE A 790 19.46 79.08 -14.33
CA PHE A 790 18.52 79.89 -13.56
C PHE A 790 17.77 79.11 -12.47
N GLY A 791 18.02 77.81 -12.34
CA GLY A 791 17.45 76.96 -11.28
C GLY A 791 16.71 75.72 -11.78
N VAL A 792 15.90 75.14 -10.89
CA VAL A 792 15.18 73.87 -11.12
C VAL A 792 13.99 74.08 -12.06
N LEU A 793 13.84 73.17 -13.03
CA LEU A 793 12.78 73.15 -14.02
C LEU A 793 11.72 72.10 -13.66
N SER A 794 10.46 72.37 -14.02
CA SER A 794 9.35 71.44 -13.78
C SER A 794 9.23 70.45 -14.92
N THR A 795 9.22 69.14 -14.65
CA THR A 795 8.99 68.11 -15.68
C THR A 795 7.54 67.98 -16.15
N ILE A 796 6.61 68.76 -15.59
CA ILE A 796 5.15 68.64 -15.82
C ILE A 796 4.58 69.86 -16.57
N LYS A 797 5.23 71.02 -16.48
CA LYS A 797 4.79 72.25 -17.15
C LYS A 797 5.77 72.61 -18.27
N PRO A 798 5.37 73.31 -19.34
CA PRO A 798 6.32 73.84 -20.31
C PRO A 798 7.39 74.71 -19.63
N TYR A 799 8.65 74.54 -20.01
CA TYR A 799 9.80 75.27 -19.49
C TYR A 799 10.74 75.72 -20.60
N GLN A 800 11.53 76.75 -20.31
CA GLN A 800 12.55 77.25 -21.22
C GLN A 800 13.87 76.52 -20.96
N LEU A 801 14.25 75.64 -21.89
CA LEU A 801 15.38 74.72 -21.73
C LEU A 801 16.69 75.44 -21.38
N PHE A 802 16.97 76.56 -22.05
CA PHE A 802 18.19 77.37 -21.90
C PHE A 802 17.91 78.77 -21.32
N GLY A 803 16.78 78.95 -20.63
CA GLY A 803 16.32 80.25 -20.15
C GLY A 803 15.62 81.08 -21.23
N SER A 804 15.17 82.29 -20.85
CA SER A 804 14.36 83.16 -21.72
C SER A 804 15.15 83.82 -22.85
N ALA A 805 16.47 83.91 -22.71
CA ALA A 805 17.39 84.48 -23.68
C ALA A 805 18.67 83.62 -23.68
N PRO A 806 18.71 82.51 -24.44
CA PRO A 806 19.87 81.63 -24.47
C PRO A 806 21.10 82.37 -25.00
N SER A 807 22.22 82.23 -24.31
CA SER A 807 23.53 82.74 -24.74
C SER A 807 24.47 81.58 -25.04
N GLN A 808 25.58 81.87 -25.73
CA GLN A 808 26.66 80.90 -25.87
C GLN A 808 27.08 80.42 -24.47
N ASN A 809 27.15 79.10 -24.26
CA ASN A 809 27.43 78.42 -22.98
C ASN A 809 26.27 78.32 -21.98
N SER A 810 25.03 78.65 -22.35
CA SER A 810 23.87 78.33 -21.52
C SER A 810 23.76 76.81 -21.31
N SER A 811 23.66 76.38 -20.05
CA SER A 811 23.71 74.98 -19.68
C SER A 811 22.33 74.43 -19.32
N PHE A 812 22.12 73.16 -19.63
CA PHE A 812 20.97 72.36 -19.23
C PHE A 812 21.47 71.08 -18.57
N PHE A 813 20.98 70.83 -17.37
CA PHE A 813 21.40 69.73 -16.50
C PHE A 813 20.23 68.77 -16.30
N ILE A 814 20.51 67.48 -16.52
CA ILE A 814 19.64 66.37 -16.16
C ILE A 814 20.29 65.65 -14.99
N GLY A 815 19.56 65.46 -13.90
CA GLY A 815 19.99 64.71 -12.73
C GLY A 815 19.09 63.51 -12.48
N SER A 816 19.67 62.31 -12.37
CA SER A 816 18.96 61.08 -12.02
C SER A 816 19.89 60.12 -11.29
N GLU A 817 19.49 59.71 -10.09
CA GLU A 817 20.23 58.72 -9.32
C GLU A 817 20.28 57.36 -10.03
N GLU A 818 19.28 57.04 -10.85
CA GLU A 818 19.23 55.78 -11.60
C GLU A 818 20.12 55.77 -12.85
N ILE A 819 20.10 56.86 -13.61
CA ILE A 819 20.84 56.94 -14.88
C ILE A 819 22.35 57.04 -14.60
N PHE A 820 22.74 57.92 -13.68
CA PHE A 820 24.14 58.24 -13.44
C PHE A 820 24.83 57.36 -12.39
N SER A 821 24.13 56.37 -11.82
CA SER A 821 24.76 55.31 -11.02
C SER A 821 25.34 54.17 -11.88
N LYS A 822 25.21 54.23 -13.21
CA LYS A 822 25.54 53.15 -14.15
C LYS A 822 26.44 53.66 -15.29
N PRO A 823 27.31 52.81 -15.86
CA PRO A 823 28.01 53.13 -17.10
C PRO A 823 27.03 53.20 -18.28
N LEU A 824 26.89 54.38 -18.89
CA LEU A 824 25.96 54.62 -19.99
C LEU A 824 26.59 54.25 -21.34
N SER A 825 25.94 53.37 -22.10
CA SER A 825 26.27 53.11 -23.51
C SER A 825 25.54 54.04 -24.47
N PHE A 826 24.29 54.40 -24.13
CA PHE A 826 23.43 55.24 -24.93
C PHE A 826 22.38 55.93 -24.05
N LEU A 827 22.06 57.18 -24.34
CA LEU A 827 21.00 57.95 -23.68
C LEU A 827 20.20 58.69 -24.74
N ASN A 828 18.90 58.44 -24.80
CA ASN A 828 17.97 59.17 -25.67
C ASN A 828 17.01 60.00 -24.84
N VAL A 829 16.89 61.29 -25.16
CA VAL A 829 15.99 62.23 -24.50
C VAL A 829 14.93 62.64 -25.51
N SER A 830 13.67 62.30 -25.22
CA SER A 830 12.52 62.75 -26.01
C SER A 830 11.97 64.03 -25.40
N LEU A 831 11.80 65.06 -26.24
CA LEU A 831 11.30 66.37 -25.84
C LEU A 831 9.99 66.66 -26.59
N ASP A 832 8.93 66.95 -25.81
CA ASP A 832 7.67 67.45 -26.34
C ASP A 832 7.70 68.99 -26.35
N TRP A 833 7.80 69.57 -27.54
CA TRP A 833 7.86 71.01 -27.70
C TRP A 833 6.46 71.63 -27.73
N ASN A 834 6.23 72.63 -26.88
CA ASN A 834 5.02 73.43 -26.91
C ASN A 834 5.10 74.49 -28.02
N ALA A 835 4.04 74.61 -28.82
CA ALA A 835 3.89 75.61 -29.89
C ALA A 835 4.97 75.56 -30.99
N LEU A 836 5.39 74.36 -31.41
CA LEU A 836 6.20 74.17 -32.63
C LEU A 836 5.48 74.79 -33.84
N PRO A 837 6.17 75.55 -34.71
CA PRO A 837 5.61 75.90 -36.00
C PRO A 837 5.35 74.62 -36.81
N SER A 838 4.26 74.60 -37.57
CA SER A 838 3.89 73.46 -38.42
C SER A 838 4.93 73.16 -39.51
N ASP A 839 5.75 74.16 -39.84
CA ASP A 839 6.88 74.06 -40.75
C ASP A 839 7.98 75.04 -40.32
N PHE A 840 9.17 74.51 -40.07
CA PHE A 840 10.34 75.34 -39.75
C PHE A 840 10.85 76.12 -40.95
N GLN A 841 10.64 75.63 -42.17
CA GLN A 841 11.11 76.29 -43.38
C GLN A 841 10.37 77.62 -43.59
N SER A 842 9.03 77.60 -43.56
CA SER A 842 8.18 78.80 -43.61
C SER A 842 8.41 79.75 -42.43
N TYR A 843 8.66 79.23 -41.22
CA TYR A 843 8.90 80.05 -40.02
C TYR A 843 10.23 80.82 -40.08
N TYR A 844 11.28 80.22 -40.64
CA TYR A 844 12.60 80.84 -40.80
C TYR A 844 12.80 81.56 -42.15
N GLU A 845 11.89 81.43 -43.12
CA GLU A 845 11.93 82.20 -44.38
C GLU A 845 11.98 83.72 -44.15
N ALA A 846 11.28 84.24 -43.12
CA ALA A 846 11.33 85.65 -42.74
C ALA A 846 12.70 86.10 -42.17
N TYR A 847 13.49 85.17 -41.62
CA TYR A 847 14.85 85.43 -41.14
C TYR A 847 15.89 85.34 -42.27
N ASN A 848 15.61 84.57 -43.31
CA ASN A 848 16.52 84.32 -44.44
C ASN A 848 16.44 85.36 -45.57
N CYS A 849 15.56 86.37 -45.46
CA CYS A 849 15.38 87.43 -46.46
C CYS A 849 16.62 88.33 -46.71
N ASN A 850 17.74 88.11 -46.00
CA ASN A 850 18.98 88.90 -46.14
C ASN A 850 20.22 88.09 -46.55
N LEU A 851 20.11 86.81 -46.92
CA LEU A 851 21.25 86.02 -47.40
C LEU A 851 21.05 85.62 -48.86
N ASN A 852 21.64 86.40 -49.74
CA ASN A 852 21.62 86.21 -51.19
C ASN A 852 22.67 85.14 -51.57
N LEU A 853 22.25 83.88 -51.73
CA LEU A 853 23.07 82.79 -52.24
C LEU A 853 22.49 82.30 -53.58
N ASN A 854 22.78 83.06 -54.64
CA ASN A 854 22.41 82.73 -56.02
C ASN A 854 23.52 82.03 -56.81
N ASP A 855 24.60 81.57 -56.17
CA ASP A 855 25.79 81.06 -56.90
C ASP A 855 25.98 79.53 -56.89
N ASP A 856 25.08 78.72 -56.30
CA ASP A 856 25.32 77.26 -56.17
C ASP A 856 24.22 76.35 -56.77
N LEU A 857 23.51 76.80 -57.81
CA LEU A 857 22.52 75.94 -58.48
C LEU A 857 23.14 74.88 -59.43
N GLU A 858 24.41 75.03 -59.83
CA GLU A 858 25.09 74.04 -60.69
C GLU A 858 25.56 72.79 -59.91
N SER A 859 25.77 72.90 -58.58
CA SER A 859 26.21 71.80 -57.71
C SER A 859 25.13 70.75 -57.42
N LEU A 860 23.85 71.12 -57.49
CA LEU A 860 22.72 70.26 -57.14
C LEU A 860 22.34 69.29 -58.26
N THR A 861 22.52 69.69 -59.52
CA THR A 861 22.24 68.85 -60.70
C THR A 861 23.18 67.65 -60.80
N ASP A 862 24.47 67.82 -60.45
CA ASP A 862 25.45 66.73 -60.44
C ASP A 862 25.24 65.75 -59.28
N ARG A 863 24.73 66.22 -58.13
CA ARG A 863 24.46 65.35 -56.96
C ARG A 863 23.21 64.49 -57.13
N MET A 864 22.20 64.96 -57.89
CA MET A 864 21.00 64.15 -58.20
C MET A 864 21.28 63.02 -59.21
N ALA A 865 22.21 63.21 -60.14
CA ALA A 865 22.60 62.15 -61.08
C ALA A 865 23.31 60.98 -60.38
N VAL A 866 24.12 61.27 -59.36
CA VAL A 866 24.83 60.25 -58.55
C VAL A 866 23.87 59.46 -57.64
N LEU A 867 22.88 60.13 -57.05
CA LEU A 867 21.87 59.49 -56.19
C LEU A 867 20.97 58.50 -56.95
N ASN A 868 20.59 58.80 -58.19
CA ASN A 868 19.76 57.91 -59.01
C ASN A 868 20.50 56.63 -59.47
N VAL A 869 21.82 56.71 -59.67
CA VAL A 869 22.65 55.54 -59.99
C VAL A 869 22.89 54.66 -58.75
N SER A 870 23.01 55.26 -57.57
CA SER A 870 23.11 54.51 -56.30
C SER A 870 21.79 53.83 -55.90
N LEU A 871 20.63 54.44 -56.20
CA LEU A 871 19.32 53.84 -55.92
C LEU A 871 19.04 52.61 -56.79
N THR A 872 19.37 52.68 -58.09
CA THR A 872 19.20 51.54 -59.01
C THR A 872 20.16 50.38 -58.70
N LYS A 873 21.36 50.66 -58.17
CA LYS A 873 22.30 49.63 -57.67
C LYS A 873 21.78 48.95 -56.39
N ALA A 874 21.21 49.71 -55.45
CA ALA A 874 20.63 49.16 -54.22
C ALA A 874 19.37 48.30 -54.48
N GLU A 875 18.53 48.67 -55.46
CA GLU A 875 17.36 47.87 -55.86
C GLU A 875 17.74 46.55 -56.53
N SER A 876 18.84 46.53 -57.31
CA SER A 876 19.43 45.32 -57.88
C SER A 876 19.93 44.36 -56.79
N GLU A 877 20.71 44.86 -55.83
CA GLU A 877 21.26 44.06 -54.72
C GLU A 877 20.16 43.51 -53.80
N LEU A 878 19.08 44.27 -53.56
CA LEU A 878 17.93 43.82 -52.79
C LEU A 878 17.15 42.69 -53.50
N ASN A 879 17.02 42.75 -54.82
CA ASN A 879 16.36 41.68 -55.59
C ASN A 879 17.22 40.40 -55.66
N THR A 880 18.54 40.53 -55.74
CA THR A 880 19.45 39.37 -55.65
C THR A 880 19.38 38.72 -54.28
N ALA A 881 19.39 39.50 -53.18
CA ALA A 881 19.26 38.99 -51.82
C ALA A 881 17.91 38.27 -51.58
N LYS A 882 16.81 38.79 -52.13
CA LYS A 882 15.49 38.13 -52.07
C LYS A 882 15.48 36.77 -52.76
N ILE A 883 16.15 36.65 -53.90
CA ILE A 883 16.27 35.37 -54.64
C ILE A 883 17.14 34.38 -53.85
N THR A 884 18.26 34.82 -53.26
CA THR A 884 19.13 33.96 -52.45
C THR A 884 18.43 33.44 -51.19
N VAL A 885 17.63 34.27 -50.52
CA VAL A 885 16.85 33.86 -49.34
C VAL A 885 15.72 32.90 -49.73
N ALA A 886 15.04 33.14 -50.86
CA ALA A 886 14.01 32.22 -51.37
C ALA A 886 14.59 30.84 -51.71
N SER A 887 15.78 30.79 -52.34
CA SER A 887 16.49 29.54 -52.64
C SER A 887 16.98 28.82 -51.38
N ALA A 888 17.46 29.55 -50.37
CA ALA A 888 17.90 28.96 -49.08
C ALA A 888 16.72 28.38 -48.29
N ILE A 889 15.55 29.03 -48.32
CA ILE A 889 14.33 28.51 -47.69
C ILE A 889 13.82 27.25 -48.41
N ALA A 890 13.91 27.21 -49.75
CA ALA A 890 13.57 26.02 -50.52
C ALA A 890 14.51 24.84 -50.21
N LEU A 891 15.82 25.08 -50.12
CA LEU A 891 16.84 24.10 -49.73
C LEU A 891 16.64 23.57 -48.30
N ALA A 892 16.29 24.43 -47.35
CA ALA A 892 15.98 24.01 -45.98
C ALA A 892 14.73 23.11 -45.93
N LYS A 893 13.70 23.40 -46.74
CA LYS A 893 12.50 22.57 -46.83
C LYS A 893 12.79 21.18 -47.40
N VAL A 894 13.58 21.11 -48.48
CA VAL A 894 13.99 19.84 -49.10
C VAL A 894 14.87 19.01 -48.16
N ASN A 895 15.82 19.63 -47.44
CA ASN A 895 16.63 18.92 -46.44
C ASN A 895 15.79 18.37 -45.27
N THR A 896 14.76 19.11 -44.86
CA THR A 896 13.85 18.64 -43.79
C THR A 896 13.01 17.46 -44.27
N GLU A 897 12.52 17.50 -45.52
CA GLU A 897 11.79 16.38 -46.14
C GLU A 897 12.67 15.12 -46.34
N ILE A 898 13.95 15.30 -46.73
CA ILE A 898 14.92 14.20 -46.86
C ILE A 898 15.21 13.54 -45.51
N GLU A 899 15.37 14.31 -44.43
CA GLU A 899 15.60 13.75 -43.08
C GLU A 899 14.35 13.03 -42.54
N THR A 900 13.14 13.54 -42.82
CA THR A 900 11.90 12.80 -42.49
C THR A 900 11.75 11.51 -43.29
N LEU A 901 12.13 11.50 -44.57
CA LEU A 901 12.11 10.29 -45.41
C LEU A 901 13.16 9.27 -44.97
N LYS A 902 14.36 9.70 -44.52
CA LYS A 902 15.37 8.81 -43.94
C LYS A 902 14.91 8.18 -42.63
N ALA A 903 14.19 8.91 -41.79
CA ALA A 903 13.64 8.40 -40.54
C ALA A 903 12.52 7.36 -40.76
N ASP A 904 11.69 7.55 -41.80
CA ASP A 904 10.60 6.62 -42.13
C ASP A 904 11.08 5.33 -42.81
N VAL A 905 12.23 5.33 -43.50
CA VAL A 905 12.84 4.12 -44.10
C VAL A 905 13.29 3.09 -43.06
N VAL A 906 13.44 3.48 -41.79
CA VAL A 906 13.88 2.59 -40.69
C VAL A 906 12.70 1.78 -40.09
N LYS A 907 11.44 2.13 -40.37
CA LYS A 907 10.28 1.53 -39.67
C LYS A 907 9.41 0.56 -40.45
N ASP A 908 9.62 0.33 -41.75
CA ASP A 908 8.75 -0.61 -42.49
C ASP A 908 9.46 -1.30 -43.67
N GLN A 909 9.62 -2.63 -43.61
CA GLN A 909 10.41 -3.43 -44.55
C GLN A 909 9.69 -3.78 -45.87
N ALA A 910 8.44 -3.35 -46.09
CA ALA A 910 7.66 -3.77 -47.25
C ALA A 910 7.71 -2.84 -48.49
N THR A 911 8.39 -1.69 -48.46
CA THR A 911 8.46 -0.76 -49.64
C THR A 911 9.84 -0.09 -49.82
N VAL A 912 10.92 -0.85 -49.58
CA VAL A 912 12.30 -0.32 -49.62
C VAL A 912 12.79 -0.02 -51.05
N ALA A 913 12.34 -0.76 -52.06
CA ALA A 913 12.83 -0.59 -53.44
C ALA A 913 12.29 0.68 -54.13
N THR A 914 11.02 1.02 -53.90
CA THR A 914 10.39 2.21 -54.51
C THR A 914 10.84 3.50 -53.82
N LYS A 915 11.01 3.47 -52.49
CA LYS A 915 11.46 4.64 -51.70
C LYS A 915 12.95 4.94 -51.85
N LYS A 916 13.82 3.93 -52.03
CA LYS A 916 15.23 4.17 -52.37
C LYS A 916 15.40 4.91 -53.68
N ARG A 917 14.59 4.57 -54.71
CA ARG A 917 14.67 5.23 -56.02
C ARG A 917 14.28 6.70 -55.97
N LEU A 918 13.25 7.04 -55.19
CA LEU A 918 12.85 8.43 -54.95
C LEU A 918 13.96 9.24 -54.26
N VAL A 919 14.59 8.69 -53.22
CA VAL A 919 15.70 9.35 -52.51
C VAL A 919 16.88 9.63 -53.46
N THR A 920 17.23 8.68 -54.34
CA THR A 920 18.31 8.89 -55.31
C THR A 920 17.96 9.95 -56.36
N THR A 921 16.72 10.00 -56.84
CA THR A 921 16.27 11.01 -57.81
C THR A 921 16.26 12.43 -57.19
N THR A 922 15.82 12.58 -55.94
CA THR A 922 15.92 13.88 -55.23
C THR A 922 17.36 14.31 -54.93
N GLN A 923 18.31 13.38 -54.81
CA GLN A 923 19.71 13.71 -54.59
C GLN A 923 20.38 14.23 -55.88
N GLU A 924 20.06 13.68 -57.05
CA GLU A 924 20.53 14.21 -58.35
C GLU A 924 19.96 15.61 -58.65
N GLU A 925 18.71 15.89 -58.27
CA GLU A 925 18.12 17.24 -58.40
C GLU A 925 18.80 18.25 -57.46
N LEU A 926 19.23 17.82 -56.26
CA LEU A 926 19.96 18.66 -55.30
C LEU A 926 21.37 18.99 -55.80
N ASP A 927 22.06 18.01 -56.39
CA ASP A 927 23.40 18.21 -56.94
C ASP A 927 23.37 19.13 -58.16
N THR A 928 22.32 19.04 -59.00
CA THR A 928 22.08 19.96 -60.13
C THR A 928 21.79 21.39 -59.66
N ALA A 929 21.05 21.56 -58.57
CA ALA A 929 20.77 22.86 -57.98
C ALA A 929 22.04 23.51 -57.36
N ASN A 930 22.93 22.70 -56.78
CA ASN A 930 24.20 23.17 -56.23
C ASN A 930 25.18 23.62 -57.32
N GLU A 931 25.23 22.93 -58.48
CA GLU A 931 26.03 23.39 -59.63
C GLU A 931 25.53 24.72 -60.19
N ALA A 932 24.21 24.94 -60.23
CA ALA A 932 23.63 26.22 -60.64
C ALA A 932 23.98 27.37 -59.67
N LEU A 933 24.07 27.08 -58.37
CA LEU A 933 24.47 28.05 -57.35
C LEU A 933 25.94 28.49 -57.52
N VAL A 934 26.84 27.56 -57.84
CA VAL A 934 28.26 27.83 -58.08
C VAL A 934 28.46 28.70 -59.34
N GLN A 935 27.66 28.49 -60.39
CA GLN A 935 27.69 29.37 -61.58
C GLN A 935 27.18 30.79 -61.27
N LEU A 936 26.20 30.91 -60.38
CA LEU A 936 25.67 32.22 -59.95
C LEU A 936 26.68 32.99 -59.08
N GLU A 937 27.40 32.29 -58.20
CA GLU A 937 28.52 32.88 -57.44
C GLU A 937 29.66 33.36 -58.36
N ALA A 938 29.96 32.61 -59.43
CA ALA A 938 30.96 33.01 -60.42
C ALA A 938 30.55 34.26 -61.22
N LEU A 939 29.29 34.38 -61.62
CA LEU A 939 28.75 35.59 -62.28
C LEU A 939 28.79 36.80 -61.34
N THR A 940 28.50 36.60 -60.06
CA THR A 940 28.54 37.65 -59.02
C THR A 940 29.97 38.17 -58.80
N LYS A 941 30.96 37.26 -58.82
CA LYS A 941 32.40 37.61 -58.71
C LYS A 941 32.90 38.39 -59.93
N THR A 942 32.33 38.13 -61.11
CA THR A 942 32.69 38.81 -62.37
C THR A 942 32.10 40.22 -62.45
N ALA A 943 30.94 40.47 -61.82
CA ALA A 943 30.34 41.80 -61.71
C ALA A 943 31.11 42.72 -60.75
N LEU A 944 31.64 42.18 -59.65
CA LEU A 944 32.46 42.92 -58.67
C LEU A 944 33.83 43.34 -59.23
N LEU A 945 34.43 42.56 -60.13
CA LEU A 945 35.73 42.88 -60.75
C LEU A 945 35.66 44.03 -61.78
N LYS A 946 34.50 44.30 -62.38
CA LYS A 946 34.32 45.45 -63.31
C LYS A 946 34.14 46.80 -62.59
N ASP A 947 33.78 46.81 -61.31
CA ASP A 947 33.61 48.03 -60.49
C ASP A 947 34.97 48.62 -60.07
N ASP A 948 36.01 47.79 -59.96
CA ASP A 948 37.37 48.22 -59.61
C ASP A 948 38.16 48.83 -60.79
N GLU A 949 37.85 48.45 -62.04
CA GLU A 949 38.43 49.11 -63.22
C GLU A 949 37.80 50.48 -63.49
N ALA A 950 36.49 50.64 -63.28
CA ALA A 950 35.79 51.93 -63.42
C ALA A 950 36.23 52.96 -62.34
N LYS A 951 36.53 52.51 -61.12
CA LYS A 951 37.08 53.37 -60.06
C LYS A 951 38.50 53.87 -60.36
N LYS A 952 39.33 53.08 -61.05
CA LYS A 952 40.69 53.48 -61.43
C LYS A 952 40.70 54.53 -62.55
N GLU A 953 39.73 54.50 -63.45
CA GLU A 953 39.60 55.47 -64.55
C GLU A 953 39.12 56.86 -64.05
N LEU A 954 38.26 56.89 -63.02
CA LEU A 954 37.76 58.14 -62.40
C LEU A 954 38.81 58.86 -61.56
N ILE A 955 39.75 58.13 -60.96
CA ILE A 955 40.87 58.68 -60.17
C ILE A 955 41.94 59.30 -61.09
N GLN A 956 42.04 58.86 -62.35
CA GLN A 956 43.02 59.36 -63.31
C GLN A 956 42.57 60.65 -64.03
N GLN A 957 41.26 60.93 -64.09
CA GLN A 957 40.72 62.19 -64.64
C GLN A 957 40.80 63.38 -63.66
N LYS A 958 40.87 63.15 -62.34
CA LYS A 958 40.91 64.22 -61.32
C LYS A 958 42.30 64.83 -61.07
N LYS A 959 43.35 64.41 -61.76
CA LYS A 959 44.72 64.97 -61.64
C LYS A 959 45.06 66.12 -62.61
N ILE A 960 44.11 66.60 -63.43
CA ILE A 960 44.34 67.73 -64.36
C ILE A 960 43.30 68.82 -64.09
N LYS A 961 43.56 69.66 -63.08
CA LYS A 961 43.23 71.11 -62.97
C LYS A 961 43.31 71.57 -61.50
N GLY A 962 44.43 72.18 -61.12
CA GLY A 962 44.55 73.03 -59.92
C GLY A 962 43.68 74.29 -60.06
N ASN A 963 43.36 75.05 -59.01
CA ASN A 963 44.28 75.76 -58.14
C ASN A 963 43.43 76.48 -57.06
N TRP A 964 43.65 76.29 -55.75
CA TRP A 964 43.58 77.34 -54.70
C TRP A 964 44.37 76.85 -53.47
N ARG A 965 45.27 77.70 -52.97
CA ARG A 965 46.29 77.43 -51.94
C ARG A 965 45.86 77.91 -50.55
N ASN A 966 46.41 77.24 -49.53
CA ASN A 966 46.58 77.60 -48.11
C ASN A 966 45.52 77.11 -47.10
N LEU A 967 45.67 75.86 -46.66
CA LEU A 967 45.39 75.38 -45.30
C LEU A 967 46.47 74.33 -44.93
N PRO A 968 46.88 74.18 -43.65
CA PRO A 968 48.00 73.31 -43.25
C PRO A 968 47.74 71.82 -43.54
N GLU A 969 48.84 71.07 -43.74
CA GLU A 969 48.87 69.61 -43.92
C GLU A 969 48.27 68.85 -42.73
N SER A 970 46.95 68.64 -42.74
CA SER A 970 46.27 67.59 -41.99
C SER A 970 44.86 67.40 -42.54
N PHE A 971 44.67 66.72 -43.67
CA PHE A 971 43.39 66.12 -44.06
C PHE A 971 43.57 65.22 -45.30
N GLU A 972 44.34 64.13 -45.14
CA GLU A 972 44.23 62.92 -45.97
C GLU A 972 44.46 61.69 -45.06
N SER A 973 43.45 61.33 -44.28
CA SER A 973 43.20 60.03 -43.63
C SER A 973 41.90 60.14 -42.81
N ASP A 974 41.23 59.01 -42.58
CA ASP A 974 40.03 58.82 -41.73
C ASP A 974 38.67 58.67 -42.46
N ILE A 975 38.61 57.69 -43.35
CA ILE A 975 37.50 56.73 -43.33
C ILE A 975 38.05 55.48 -42.64
N ASP A 976 37.34 55.05 -41.60
CA ASP A 976 37.58 53.91 -40.71
C ASP A 976 38.72 54.00 -39.66
N THR A 977 38.26 54.05 -38.40
CA THR A 977 38.80 53.40 -37.17
C THR A 977 39.32 54.31 -36.03
N ALA A 978 38.59 54.21 -34.91
CA ALA A 978 38.81 54.57 -33.50
C ALA A 978 40.23 54.80 -32.95
N ILE A 979 40.36 55.73 -31.97
CA ILE A 979 41.21 55.55 -30.76
C ILE A 979 40.57 56.18 -29.51
N THR A 980 40.51 55.36 -28.46
CA THR A 980 40.28 55.62 -27.02
C THR A 980 41.11 56.74 -26.40
N PHE A 981 40.52 57.52 -25.48
CA PHE A 981 41.24 58.06 -24.32
C PHE A 981 40.46 57.89 -23.02
N SER A 982 41.20 57.41 -22.03
CA SER A 982 40.87 57.24 -20.63
C SER A 982 41.10 58.54 -19.83
N ASN A 983 40.49 58.56 -18.64
CA ASN A 983 40.69 59.47 -17.51
C ASN A 983 39.91 60.79 -17.52
N GLY A 984 38.81 60.76 -16.75
CA GLY A 984 38.43 61.76 -15.75
C GLY A 984 38.52 63.22 -16.13
N SER A 985 37.38 63.82 -16.48
CA SER A 985 36.83 65.06 -15.90
C SER A 985 35.62 65.51 -16.72
N ALA A 986 34.68 66.16 -16.03
CA ALA A 986 33.39 66.63 -16.52
C ALA A 986 33.48 67.49 -17.79
N TYR A 987 32.47 67.39 -18.67
CA TYR A 987 32.24 68.40 -19.71
C TYR A 987 30.78 68.82 -19.83
N LEU A 988 30.62 70.13 -19.65
CA LEU A 988 29.49 70.98 -20.03
C LEU A 988 29.17 70.82 -21.53
N PHE A 989 27.89 70.89 -21.87
CA PHE A 989 27.45 71.18 -23.24
C PHE A 989 27.66 72.66 -23.53
N LYS A 990 28.55 72.94 -24.50
CA LYS A 990 28.79 74.28 -25.05
C LYS A 990 28.07 74.35 -26.40
N GLY A 991 26.96 75.07 -26.45
CA GLY A 991 26.21 75.29 -27.69
C GLY A 991 26.96 76.19 -28.68
N SER A 992 26.96 75.79 -29.94
CA SER A 992 27.14 76.65 -31.11
C SER A 992 25.88 76.61 -31.95
#